data_AF-A0A426GEC1-F1
#
_entry.id   AF-A0A426GEC1-F1
#
_cell.length_a   1.000
_cell.length_b   1.000
_cell.length_c   1.000
_cell.angle_alpha   90.00
_cell.angle_beta   90.00
_cell.angle_gamma   90.00
#
_symmetry.space_group_name_H-M   'P 1'
#
loop_
_entity.id
_entity.type
_entity.pdbx_description
1 polymer ?
#
loop_
_entity_poly.entity_id
_entity_poly.type
_entity_poly.pdbx_seq_one_letter_code
_entity_poly.pdbx_strand_id
1 'polypeptide(L)'
;MATFIGTSGNDTIDGSPVNDTLIGLEGDDILRGGQGHDILEGGPGDDLLDGGTGSNTADYTRATSGVTVDLTLTGPQVTGGAGTDTLKSIGALLGSAFADRLTGDNLSNRLVGNGGDDVLRGGGGDDALYGGLGDDVLDGGANGQWGDEAIYTDATNGVTVDLSKSGPQATGWGNDTLIGIESVDGSAYDDVLVGGSGADTLYGNNGDDVLRGGAGDDVLVGGNGDDIVDGGDGFDTVDFGLFNSGDWAFSGATVDLSLATPQGPAGQQKTYISIERVVGGLGADVLKAGATGATLEGSDGADILYGGTGDDILDGGYGDDTFYIGVGDDKVTGGFGTDTVHFVAGATALNLDLSTFKNGQFTAGGLSITEVEAIGSITGGAQNDKITGGAGYAGSVTIYGGAGDDVLVGGGGDDIIRGGAGDDTIDGGAGKDTVRYAGTMRDYRVVTNGDGSVTVTDLRAGAPDGVDHLTGIETLAFAAEPSIGEVSARVLNILRLPASGAGAALSQTLFTQWQAGQLSDDQVTRAIVDAADATTSVASMSYQFFTGKVPSQIGVDFLIAPTGPNATNLNSAYYAEFNTVNRYINFAVNLGKNGEGADNFLGGYQYLSLFDATKKAYAAIFGGTPSDTKVHSLIDSRVDYLAYYGGDGPEGMGTKAAMVGFLLAAAATENLGVMARSNDAWLTDLSDGAAPYAVNILDPANGYYKTEFIFGGG
;
A
#
# COMPACT_ATOMS: atom_id res chain seq x y z
N MET A 1 -21.59 13.87 -24.82
CA MET A 1 -22.37 15.04 -24.39
C MET A 1 -22.73 15.88 -25.59
N ALA A 2 -23.94 15.71 -26.12
CA ALA A 2 -24.54 16.70 -26.99
C ALA A 2 -25.52 17.55 -26.16
N THR A 3 -25.69 18.81 -26.55
CA THR A 3 -26.63 19.73 -25.90
C THR A 3 -27.72 20.11 -26.90
N PHE A 4 -28.97 19.91 -26.51
CA PHE A 4 -30.16 20.26 -27.29
C PHE A 4 -30.95 21.31 -26.53
N ILE A 5 -31.23 22.44 -27.18
CA ILE A 5 -31.91 23.57 -26.57
C ILE A 5 -33.16 23.88 -27.40
N GLY A 6 -34.30 23.96 -26.73
CA GLY A 6 -35.60 24.35 -27.28
C GLY A 6 -35.72 25.84 -27.52
N THR A 7 -36.96 26.28 -27.56
CA THR A 7 -37.43 27.65 -27.79
C THR A 7 -38.32 28.08 -26.62
N SER A 8 -38.91 29.28 -26.68
CA SER A 8 -39.81 29.76 -25.62
C SER A 8 -41.26 29.27 -25.81
N GLY A 9 -41.48 28.12 -26.45
CA GLY A 9 -42.81 27.55 -26.61
C GLY A 9 -42.72 26.05 -26.73
N ASN A 10 -43.87 25.38 -26.71
CA ASN A 10 -43.96 23.92 -26.58
C ASN A 10 -43.12 23.16 -27.63
N ASP A 11 -42.07 22.51 -27.17
CA ASP A 11 -41.09 21.80 -27.96
C ASP A 11 -41.15 20.28 -27.75
N THR A 12 -40.56 19.53 -28.68
CA THR A 12 -40.30 18.10 -28.51
C THR A 12 -38.85 17.87 -28.87
N ILE A 13 -38.06 17.51 -27.86
CA ILE A 13 -36.62 17.33 -27.95
C ILE A 13 -36.34 15.84 -27.71
N ASP A 14 -35.81 15.17 -28.73
CA ASP A 14 -35.33 13.80 -28.63
C ASP A 14 -33.80 13.81 -28.60
N GLY A 15 -33.25 13.25 -27.54
CA GLY A 15 -31.82 13.01 -27.36
C GLY A 15 -31.28 11.92 -28.27
N SER A 16 -29.98 11.74 -28.16
CA SER A 16 -29.17 10.80 -28.90
C SER A 16 -28.89 9.53 -28.06
N PRO A 17 -28.16 8.54 -28.60
CA PRO A 17 -27.81 7.34 -27.83
C PRO A 17 -26.61 7.49 -26.86
N VAL A 18 -26.15 8.71 -26.59
CA VAL A 18 -25.05 9.00 -25.66
C VAL A 18 -25.54 10.02 -24.63
N ASN A 19 -24.80 10.22 -23.54
CA ASN A 19 -25.11 11.24 -22.54
C ASN A 19 -25.39 12.59 -23.18
N ASP A 20 -26.54 13.19 -22.86
CA ASP A 20 -27.01 14.45 -23.41
C ASP A 20 -27.46 15.44 -22.34
N THR A 21 -27.57 16.71 -22.75
CA THR A 21 -28.22 17.77 -21.96
C THR A 21 -29.36 18.35 -22.80
N LEU A 22 -30.59 18.21 -22.32
CA LEU A 22 -31.81 18.68 -22.98
C LEU A 22 -32.39 19.84 -22.17
N ILE A 23 -32.59 20.98 -22.80
CA ILE A 23 -33.10 22.21 -22.16
C ILE A 23 -34.36 22.67 -22.92
N GLY A 24 -35.52 22.63 -22.29
CA GLY A 24 -36.82 23.04 -22.86
C GLY A 24 -36.98 24.55 -22.99
N LEU A 25 -36.69 25.27 -21.90
CA LEU A 25 -36.91 26.71 -21.68
C LEU A 25 -38.34 27.02 -21.22
N GLU A 26 -39.11 27.85 -21.93
CA GLU A 26 -40.49 28.17 -21.55
C GLU A 26 -41.46 27.37 -22.43
N GLY A 27 -42.63 27.00 -21.90
CA GLY A 27 -43.66 26.27 -22.65
C GLY A 27 -43.84 24.85 -22.14
N ASP A 28 -44.87 24.15 -22.61
CA ASP A 28 -45.10 22.75 -22.19
C ASP A 28 -44.32 21.81 -23.12
N ASP A 29 -43.17 21.34 -22.67
CA ASP A 29 -42.18 20.65 -23.48
C ASP A 29 -42.19 19.13 -23.28
N ILE A 30 -41.69 18.40 -24.27
CA ILE A 30 -41.46 16.96 -24.18
C ILE A 30 -39.97 16.68 -24.42
N LEU A 31 -39.26 16.29 -23.37
CA LEU A 31 -37.84 15.97 -23.40
C LEU A 31 -37.67 14.45 -23.27
N ARG A 32 -37.00 13.82 -24.22
CA ARG A 32 -36.68 12.38 -24.20
C ARG A 32 -35.18 12.17 -24.25
N GLY A 33 -34.55 11.76 -23.15
CA GLY A 33 -33.10 11.54 -23.05
C GLY A 33 -32.62 10.45 -24.00
N GLY A 34 -33.21 9.25 -23.91
CA GLY A 34 -32.89 8.14 -24.78
C GLY A 34 -32.00 7.12 -24.09
N GLN A 35 -30.74 6.98 -24.53
CA GLN A 35 -29.76 6.08 -23.91
C GLN A 35 -28.60 6.92 -23.37
N GLY A 36 -28.11 6.59 -22.19
CA GLY A 36 -26.95 7.25 -21.61
C GLY A 36 -27.30 7.88 -20.26
N HIS A 37 -26.44 8.79 -19.82
CA HIS A 37 -26.67 9.58 -18.62
C HIS A 37 -27.07 10.99 -19.01
N ASP A 38 -28.38 11.23 -19.05
CA ASP A 38 -28.95 12.45 -19.60
C ASP A 38 -29.36 13.44 -18.50
N ILE A 39 -29.17 14.73 -18.78
CA ILE A 39 -29.64 15.84 -17.93
C ILE A 39 -30.80 16.52 -18.66
N LEU A 40 -31.97 16.59 -18.02
CA LEU A 40 -33.19 17.15 -18.57
C LEU A 40 -33.64 18.36 -17.73
N GLU A 41 -33.58 19.56 -18.31
CA GLU A 41 -34.11 20.81 -17.75
C GLU A 41 -35.37 21.20 -18.54
N GLY A 42 -36.57 21.04 -17.97
CA GLY A 42 -37.81 21.50 -18.60
C GLY A 42 -37.89 23.02 -18.68
N GLY A 43 -37.78 23.66 -17.52
CA GLY A 43 -37.94 25.10 -17.35
C GLY A 43 -39.37 25.45 -16.91
N PRO A 44 -39.89 26.67 -17.16
CA PRO A 44 -41.28 26.98 -16.83
C PRO A 44 -42.29 26.39 -17.83
N GLY A 45 -43.25 25.59 -17.35
CA GLY A 45 -44.29 24.98 -18.17
C GLY A 45 -44.85 23.72 -17.54
N ASP A 46 -45.78 23.02 -18.21
CA ASP A 46 -46.18 21.67 -17.80
C ASP A 46 -45.41 20.62 -18.64
N ASP A 47 -44.22 20.20 -18.18
CA ASP A 47 -43.29 19.44 -19.01
C ASP A 47 -43.39 17.91 -18.85
N LEU A 48 -42.95 17.16 -19.88
CA LEU A 48 -42.70 15.71 -19.81
C LEU A 48 -41.21 15.43 -19.93
N LEU A 49 -40.59 14.98 -18.83
CA LEU A 49 -39.18 14.61 -18.76
C LEU A 49 -39.08 13.08 -18.72
N ASP A 50 -38.66 12.48 -19.84
CA ASP A 50 -38.47 11.04 -19.98
C ASP A 50 -36.98 10.74 -20.18
N GLY A 51 -36.30 10.30 -19.12
CA GLY A 51 -34.87 10.01 -19.17
C GLY A 51 -34.52 8.82 -20.06
N GLY A 52 -35.45 7.91 -20.34
CA GLY A 52 -35.15 6.68 -21.08
C GLY A 52 -34.35 5.68 -20.24
N THR A 53 -33.18 5.23 -20.72
CA THR A 53 -32.36 4.20 -20.06
C THR A 53 -31.00 4.77 -19.64
N GLY A 54 -30.51 4.35 -18.47
CA GLY A 54 -29.29 4.84 -17.85
C GLY A 54 -29.61 5.61 -16.58
N SER A 55 -28.61 6.27 -15.98
CA SER A 55 -28.82 7.13 -14.81
C SER A 55 -29.02 8.56 -15.28
N ASN A 56 -30.27 9.04 -15.18
CA ASN A 56 -30.71 10.32 -15.74
C ASN A 56 -31.13 11.28 -14.64
N THR A 57 -31.01 12.55 -14.95
CA THR A 57 -31.14 13.66 -14.02
C THR A 57 -32.22 14.62 -14.49
N ALA A 58 -33.15 14.97 -13.59
CA ALA A 58 -34.01 16.13 -13.78
C ALA A 58 -33.38 17.35 -13.09
N ASP A 59 -33.18 18.43 -13.84
CA ASP A 59 -32.48 19.63 -13.41
C ASP A 59 -33.45 20.80 -13.21
N TYR A 60 -33.58 21.26 -11.96
CA TYR A 60 -34.38 22.40 -11.55
C TYR A 60 -33.54 23.59 -11.07
N THR A 61 -32.23 23.59 -11.30
CA THR A 61 -31.29 24.62 -10.82
C THR A 61 -31.67 26.04 -11.25
N ARG A 62 -32.40 26.17 -12.37
CA ARG A 62 -32.85 27.45 -12.94
C ARG A 62 -34.30 27.82 -12.59
N ALA A 63 -34.98 27.03 -11.75
CA ALA A 63 -36.30 27.37 -11.23
C ALA A 63 -36.25 28.67 -10.41
N THR A 64 -37.33 29.45 -10.48
CA THR A 64 -37.38 30.81 -9.89
C THR A 64 -37.96 30.85 -8.47
N SER A 65 -38.35 29.69 -7.94
CA SER A 65 -38.78 29.45 -6.56
C SER A 65 -38.54 27.97 -6.22
N GLY A 66 -38.69 27.62 -4.94
CA GLY A 66 -38.55 26.24 -4.48
C GLY A 66 -39.45 25.26 -5.23
N VAL A 67 -38.94 24.04 -5.43
CA VAL A 67 -39.62 22.95 -6.14
C VAL A 67 -40.05 21.83 -5.21
N THR A 68 -41.08 21.08 -5.61
CA THR A 68 -41.51 19.87 -4.91
C THR A 68 -41.61 18.72 -5.90
N VAL A 69 -40.70 17.75 -5.80
CA VAL A 69 -40.57 16.66 -6.77
C VAL A 69 -40.51 15.33 -6.04
N ASP A 70 -41.29 14.36 -6.50
CA ASP A 70 -41.44 13.02 -5.94
C ASP A 70 -41.37 11.99 -7.07
N LEU A 71 -40.31 11.17 -7.08
CA LEU A 71 -40.05 10.16 -8.10
C LEU A 71 -40.98 8.93 -7.98
N THR A 72 -41.70 8.77 -6.86
CA THR A 72 -42.71 7.71 -6.74
C THR A 72 -43.97 7.99 -7.56
N LEU A 73 -44.16 9.24 -8.00
CA LEU A 73 -45.30 9.66 -8.79
C LEU A 73 -45.07 9.45 -10.29
N THR A 74 -45.93 8.67 -10.93
CA THR A 74 -45.85 8.39 -12.37
C THR A 74 -46.69 9.35 -13.24
N GLY A 75 -47.33 10.34 -12.64
CA GLY A 75 -48.23 11.30 -13.30
C GLY A 75 -47.79 12.75 -13.07
N PRO A 76 -48.53 13.73 -13.62
CA PRO A 76 -48.20 15.14 -13.45
C PRO A 76 -48.17 15.52 -11.97
N GLN A 77 -47.10 16.17 -11.56
CA GLN A 77 -46.87 16.65 -10.22
C GLN A 77 -46.59 18.14 -10.24
N VAL A 78 -47.17 18.87 -9.29
CA VAL A 78 -46.99 20.32 -9.20
C VAL A 78 -45.61 20.58 -8.62
N THR A 79 -44.64 20.78 -9.50
CA THR A 79 -43.25 21.04 -9.14
C THR A 79 -43.08 22.46 -8.61
N GLY A 80 -44.05 23.36 -8.81
CA GLY A 80 -44.06 24.68 -8.19
C GLY A 80 -43.29 25.69 -9.03
N GLY A 81 -41.99 25.86 -8.76
CA GLY A 81 -41.11 26.83 -9.45
C GLY A 81 -40.87 26.55 -10.94
N ALA A 82 -41.28 25.37 -11.42
CA ALA A 82 -41.19 24.95 -12.82
C ALA A 82 -42.56 24.64 -13.47
N GLY A 83 -43.65 24.52 -12.71
CA GLY A 83 -44.99 24.26 -13.25
C GLY A 83 -45.55 22.91 -12.83
N THR A 84 -46.15 22.15 -13.76
CA THR A 84 -46.70 20.80 -13.50
C THR A 84 -46.05 19.75 -14.39
N ASP A 85 -44.96 19.16 -13.90
CA ASP A 85 -44.14 18.25 -14.71
C ASP A 85 -44.52 16.79 -14.53
N THR A 86 -44.20 15.96 -15.52
CA THR A 86 -44.29 14.50 -15.45
C THR A 86 -42.90 13.91 -15.67
N LEU A 87 -42.39 13.18 -14.68
CA LEU A 87 -41.05 12.58 -14.73
C LEU A 87 -41.15 11.07 -14.96
N LYS A 88 -40.24 10.52 -15.78
CA LYS A 88 -40.09 9.09 -16.02
C LYS A 88 -38.63 8.73 -16.17
N SER A 89 -38.25 7.58 -15.59
CA SER A 89 -36.89 7.04 -15.68
C SER A 89 -35.81 8.06 -15.26
N ILE A 90 -36.08 8.79 -14.18
CA ILE A 90 -35.18 9.73 -13.55
C ILE A 90 -34.67 9.07 -12.26
N GLY A 91 -33.35 9.13 -12.04
CA GLY A 91 -32.71 8.62 -10.82
C GLY A 91 -31.97 9.71 -10.03
N ALA A 92 -31.94 10.95 -10.53
CA ALA A 92 -31.33 12.07 -9.85
C ALA A 92 -32.14 13.36 -9.98
N LEU A 93 -32.16 14.15 -8.91
CA LEU A 93 -32.83 15.45 -8.84
C LEU A 93 -31.82 16.51 -8.42
N LEU A 94 -31.72 17.59 -9.20
CA LEU A 94 -31.07 18.84 -8.75
C LEU A 94 -32.16 19.87 -8.47
N GLY A 95 -32.18 20.35 -7.23
CA GLY A 95 -33.03 21.42 -6.74
C GLY A 95 -32.65 22.79 -7.30
N SER A 96 -33.45 23.78 -6.91
CA SER A 96 -33.27 25.19 -7.18
C SER A 96 -32.29 25.85 -6.19
N ALA A 97 -32.26 27.18 -6.11
CA ALA A 97 -31.50 27.91 -5.09
C ALA A 97 -32.42 28.38 -3.93
N PHE A 98 -33.56 27.72 -3.74
CA PHE A 98 -34.58 28.04 -2.75
C PHE A 98 -35.03 26.75 -2.05
N ALA A 99 -35.73 26.90 -0.93
CA ALA A 99 -36.27 25.77 -0.15
C ALA A 99 -37.09 24.77 -1.00
N ASP A 100 -36.49 23.62 -1.25
CA ASP A 100 -36.99 22.54 -2.09
C ASP A 100 -37.48 21.35 -1.25
N ARG A 101 -38.25 20.48 -1.91
CA ARG A 101 -38.70 19.20 -1.36
C ARG A 101 -38.49 18.12 -2.41
N LEU A 102 -37.43 17.36 -2.27
CA LEU A 102 -37.03 16.32 -3.21
C LEU A 102 -37.26 14.95 -2.58
N THR A 103 -37.93 14.04 -3.27
CA THR A 103 -38.24 12.69 -2.80
C THR A 103 -37.89 11.69 -3.88
N GLY A 104 -37.02 10.74 -3.54
CA GLY A 104 -36.63 9.63 -4.39
C GLY A 104 -37.68 8.52 -4.47
N ASP A 105 -37.30 7.37 -5.01
CA ASP A 105 -38.12 6.18 -5.18
C ASP A 105 -37.64 5.00 -4.33
N ASN A 106 -37.64 3.76 -4.85
CA ASN A 106 -37.15 2.58 -4.12
C ASN A 106 -35.84 2.05 -4.73
N LEU A 107 -35.19 2.85 -5.57
CA LEU A 107 -33.89 2.60 -6.15
C LEU A 107 -32.92 3.64 -5.60
N SER A 108 -31.62 3.37 -5.71
CA SER A 108 -30.59 4.37 -5.42
C SER A 108 -30.81 5.65 -6.22
N ASN A 109 -30.86 6.77 -5.51
CA ASN A 109 -31.08 8.09 -6.07
C ASN A 109 -29.99 9.07 -5.64
N ARG A 110 -29.78 10.10 -6.46
CA ARG A 110 -28.94 11.25 -6.11
C ARG A 110 -29.80 12.49 -5.98
N LEU A 111 -29.87 13.07 -4.78
CA LEU A 111 -30.66 14.26 -4.50
C LEU A 111 -29.75 15.42 -4.11
N VAL A 112 -29.87 16.56 -4.79
CA VAL A 112 -29.07 17.75 -4.53
C VAL A 112 -29.98 18.94 -4.27
N GLY A 113 -29.99 19.52 -3.07
CA GLY A 113 -30.77 20.71 -2.71
C GLY A 113 -30.18 22.00 -3.26
N ASN A 114 -28.85 22.10 -3.32
CA ASN A 114 -28.05 23.28 -3.66
C ASN A 114 -28.10 24.39 -2.61
N GLY A 115 -29.19 25.14 -2.50
CA GLY A 115 -29.27 26.16 -1.47
C GLY A 115 -30.69 26.55 -1.16
N GLY A 116 -30.91 27.08 0.04
CA GLY A 116 -32.24 27.14 0.63
C GLY A 116 -32.36 26.12 1.76
N ASP A 117 -33.45 26.15 2.51
CA ASP A 117 -33.71 25.17 3.58
C ASP A 117 -34.47 24.00 2.95
N ASP A 118 -33.75 22.96 2.55
CA ASP A 118 -34.25 21.89 1.70
C ASP A 118 -34.71 20.65 2.49
N VAL A 119 -35.61 19.87 1.92
CA VAL A 119 -36.02 18.57 2.46
C VAL A 119 -35.79 17.50 1.41
N LEU A 120 -34.75 16.68 1.62
CA LEU A 120 -34.36 15.57 0.78
C LEU A 120 -34.77 14.26 1.45
N ARG A 121 -35.51 13.42 0.72
CA ARG A 121 -35.89 12.07 1.17
C ARG A 121 -35.44 11.04 0.14
N GLY A 122 -34.46 10.21 0.49
CA GLY A 122 -33.95 9.16 -0.40
C GLY A 122 -35.05 8.16 -0.76
N GLY A 123 -35.69 7.59 0.25
CA GLY A 123 -36.81 6.68 0.06
C GLY A 123 -36.38 5.27 0.40
N GLY A 124 -36.11 4.43 -0.59
CA GLY A 124 -35.45 3.17 -0.37
C GLY A 124 -34.34 2.93 -1.38
N GLY A 125 -33.31 2.19 -1.02
CA GLY A 125 -32.11 2.05 -1.84
C GLY A 125 -30.90 2.58 -1.09
N ASP A 126 -29.78 2.72 -1.79
CA ASP A 126 -28.59 3.39 -1.27
C ASP A 126 -28.53 4.79 -1.92
N ASP A 127 -28.92 5.82 -1.19
CA ASP A 127 -29.15 7.17 -1.69
C ASP A 127 -28.01 8.13 -1.36
N ALA A 128 -27.70 9.04 -2.29
CA ALA A 128 -26.68 10.07 -2.12
C ALA A 128 -27.33 11.45 -1.97
N LEU A 129 -27.21 12.06 -0.79
CA LEU A 129 -27.92 13.29 -0.42
C LEU A 129 -26.95 14.46 -0.20
N TYR A 130 -27.13 15.51 -1.00
CA TYR A 130 -26.40 16.78 -0.90
C TYR A 130 -27.38 17.86 -0.48
N GLY A 131 -27.38 18.27 0.78
CA GLY A 131 -28.23 19.39 1.24
C GLY A 131 -27.85 20.68 0.53
N GLY A 132 -26.61 21.12 0.72
CA GLY A 132 -26.09 22.36 0.17
C GLY A 132 -26.08 23.47 1.22
N LEU A 133 -26.33 24.72 0.82
CA LEU A 133 -26.34 25.86 1.73
C LEU A 133 -27.74 26.09 2.33
N GLY A 134 -27.89 25.99 3.65
CA GLY A 134 -29.16 26.26 4.32
C GLY A 134 -29.39 25.28 5.46
N ASP A 135 -30.51 25.43 6.19
CA ASP A 135 -30.87 24.49 7.26
C ASP A 135 -31.65 23.31 6.65
N ASP A 136 -30.95 22.22 6.31
CA ASP A 136 -31.54 21.14 5.52
C ASP A 136 -32.07 19.95 6.35
N VAL A 137 -32.93 19.14 5.75
CA VAL A 137 -33.34 17.83 6.27
C VAL A 137 -32.96 16.76 5.26
N LEU A 138 -32.01 15.91 5.64
CA LEU A 138 -31.53 14.76 4.86
C LEU A 138 -32.06 13.49 5.52
N ASP A 139 -33.01 12.83 4.86
CA ASP A 139 -33.68 11.62 5.32
C ASP A 139 -33.39 10.50 4.31
N GLY A 140 -32.41 9.62 4.62
CA GLY A 140 -32.01 8.53 3.73
C GLY A 140 -33.18 7.58 3.47
N GLY A 141 -33.84 7.16 4.54
CA GLY A 141 -35.06 6.38 4.50
C GLY A 141 -34.80 4.91 4.82
N ALA A 142 -35.03 4.02 3.86
CA ALA A 142 -34.86 2.58 4.02
C ALA A 142 -33.61 2.10 3.27
N ASN A 143 -32.64 1.62 4.04
CA ASN A 143 -31.32 1.26 3.54
C ASN A 143 -31.36 0.17 2.46
N GLY A 144 -30.49 0.31 1.46
CA GLY A 144 -30.09 -0.74 0.54
C GLY A 144 -29.00 -1.63 1.15
N GLN A 145 -28.00 -2.00 0.36
CA GLN A 145 -26.90 -2.85 0.83
C GLN A 145 -25.80 -2.05 1.52
N TRP A 146 -25.59 -0.81 1.10
CA TRP A 146 -24.45 0.04 1.46
C TRP A 146 -24.84 1.20 2.39
N GLY A 147 -26.14 1.48 2.53
CA GLY A 147 -26.66 2.57 3.36
C GLY A 147 -26.78 3.88 2.59
N ASP A 148 -27.39 4.87 3.25
CA ASP A 148 -27.60 6.20 2.69
C ASP A 148 -26.47 7.15 3.09
N GLU A 149 -26.08 8.03 2.17
CA GLU A 149 -24.90 8.90 2.29
C GLU A 149 -25.28 10.39 2.33
N ALA A 150 -24.76 11.09 3.33
CA ALA A 150 -24.77 12.55 3.40
C ALA A 150 -23.43 13.12 2.93
N ILE A 151 -23.46 14.00 1.93
CA ILE A 151 -22.24 14.42 1.21
C ILE A 151 -21.97 15.91 1.38
N TYR A 152 -20.78 16.21 1.87
CA TYR A 152 -20.28 17.54 2.20
C TYR A 152 -19.02 17.94 1.41
N THR A 153 -18.65 17.19 0.37
CA THR A 153 -17.41 17.40 -0.40
C THR A 153 -17.24 18.79 -1.01
N ASP A 154 -18.33 19.46 -1.37
CA ASP A 154 -18.30 20.83 -1.89
C ASP A 154 -18.19 21.90 -0.78
N ALA A 155 -18.17 21.48 0.50
CA ALA A 155 -18.08 22.38 1.64
C ALA A 155 -16.82 23.24 1.62
N THR A 156 -16.99 24.53 1.94
CA THR A 156 -15.92 25.55 1.88
C THR A 156 -15.19 25.76 3.20
N ASN A 157 -15.54 25.01 4.24
CA ASN A 157 -14.88 24.91 5.53
C ASN A 157 -15.10 23.49 6.09
N GLY A 158 -14.35 23.13 7.13
CA GLY A 158 -14.54 21.86 7.84
C GLY A 158 -15.94 21.71 8.42
N VAL A 159 -16.47 20.49 8.36
CA VAL A 159 -17.82 20.12 8.81
C VAL A 159 -17.80 19.35 10.12
N THR A 160 -18.89 19.45 10.88
CA THR A 160 -19.07 18.67 12.11
C THR A 160 -20.37 17.90 12.03
N VAL A 161 -20.27 16.59 11.92
CA VAL A 161 -21.40 15.66 11.80
C VAL A 161 -21.37 14.65 12.94
N ASP A 162 -22.53 14.36 13.50
CA ASP A 162 -22.75 13.39 14.56
C ASP A 162 -24.06 12.64 14.30
N LEU A 163 -23.96 11.41 13.78
CA LEU A 163 -25.10 10.56 13.44
C LEU A 163 -25.86 10.06 14.68
N SER A 164 -25.25 10.15 15.87
CA SER A 164 -25.93 9.82 17.13
C SER A 164 -26.92 10.91 17.60
N LYS A 165 -26.83 12.12 17.03
CA LYS A 165 -27.72 13.23 17.40
C LYS A 165 -29.04 13.18 16.64
N SER A 166 -30.13 13.17 17.41
CA SER A 166 -31.46 13.43 16.86
C SER A 166 -31.72 14.95 16.78
N GLY A 167 -31.78 15.52 15.58
CA GLY A 167 -32.20 16.90 15.32
C GLY A 167 -31.14 17.76 14.63
N PRO A 168 -31.39 19.07 14.46
CA PRO A 168 -30.49 19.96 13.76
C PRO A 168 -29.10 20.03 14.40
N GLN A 169 -28.06 19.89 13.58
CA GLN A 169 -26.67 20.00 13.97
C GLN A 169 -25.94 20.99 13.07
N ALA A 170 -25.05 21.80 13.65
CA ALA A 170 -24.32 22.81 12.91
C ALA A 170 -23.20 22.14 12.10
N THR A 171 -23.49 21.84 10.83
CA THR A 171 -22.59 21.13 9.90
C THR A 171 -21.56 22.04 9.28
N GLY A 172 -21.69 23.36 9.42
CA GLY A 172 -20.79 24.34 8.79
C GLY A 172 -21.37 24.95 7.51
N TRP A 173 -22.37 24.29 6.91
CA TRP A 173 -23.17 24.79 5.77
C TRP A 173 -24.63 25.15 6.14
N GLY A 174 -25.00 24.85 7.38
CA GLY A 174 -26.25 25.25 8.01
C GLY A 174 -26.46 24.45 9.28
N ASN A 175 -27.72 24.35 9.73
CA ASN A 175 -28.15 23.46 10.80
C ASN A 175 -28.94 22.28 10.22
N ASP A 176 -28.23 21.27 9.74
CA ASP A 176 -28.86 20.14 9.04
C ASP A 176 -29.40 19.11 10.01
N THR A 177 -30.49 18.45 9.64
CA THR A 177 -31.04 17.29 10.35
C THR A 177 -30.82 16.05 9.50
N LEU A 178 -30.02 15.12 10.01
CA LEU A 178 -29.72 13.84 9.35
C LEU A 178 -30.57 12.74 9.99
N ILE A 179 -31.22 11.91 9.17
CA ILE A 179 -32.13 10.85 9.59
C ILE A 179 -31.86 9.62 8.72
N GLY A 180 -31.54 8.48 9.35
CA GLY A 180 -31.27 7.24 8.61
C GLY A 180 -30.16 7.43 7.59
N ILE A 181 -29.02 7.94 8.06
CA ILE A 181 -27.79 8.11 7.28
C ILE A 181 -26.76 7.19 7.92
N GLU A 182 -26.05 6.42 7.10
CA GLU A 182 -25.01 5.49 7.53
C GLU A 182 -23.64 5.85 6.94
N SER A 183 -23.59 6.67 5.89
CA SER A 183 -22.34 7.17 5.31
C SER A 183 -22.26 8.69 5.38
N VAL A 184 -21.09 9.21 5.71
CA VAL A 184 -20.78 10.64 5.67
C VAL A 184 -19.50 10.86 4.89
N ASP A 185 -19.62 11.65 3.82
CA ASP A 185 -18.50 12.08 3.00
C ASP A 185 -18.17 13.54 3.35
N GLY A 186 -17.03 13.74 4.02
CA GLY A 186 -16.57 15.01 4.57
C GLY A 186 -16.19 16.05 3.51
N SER A 187 -15.73 17.20 3.97
CA SER A 187 -15.21 18.29 3.16
C SER A 187 -13.74 18.08 2.77
N ALA A 188 -13.13 19.05 2.11
CA ALA A 188 -11.68 19.05 1.86
C ALA A 188 -10.88 19.81 2.95
N TYR A 189 -11.45 19.96 4.14
CA TYR A 189 -10.91 20.71 5.28
C TYR A 189 -11.08 19.90 6.58
N ASP A 190 -10.42 20.33 7.65
CA ASP A 190 -10.46 19.69 8.97
C ASP A 190 -11.88 19.42 9.49
N ASP A 191 -12.31 18.17 9.39
CA ASP A 191 -13.65 17.70 9.72
C ASP A 191 -13.70 16.99 11.08
N VAL A 192 -14.91 16.95 11.67
CA VAL A 192 -15.22 16.13 12.84
C VAL A 192 -16.44 15.28 12.53
N LEU A 193 -16.22 14.00 12.25
CA LEU A 193 -17.25 13.05 11.87
C LEU A 193 -17.43 12.02 12.98
N VAL A 194 -18.65 11.88 13.47
CA VAL A 194 -19.02 10.92 14.51
C VAL A 194 -20.17 10.07 14.00
N GLY A 195 -19.95 8.76 13.95
CA GLY A 195 -20.98 7.78 13.63
C GLY A 195 -21.97 7.57 14.78
N GLY A 196 -22.85 6.59 14.58
CA GLY A 196 -23.98 6.28 15.41
C GLY A 196 -23.79 4.97 16.17
N SER A 197 -24.85 4.15 16.14
CA SER A 197 -24.87 2.82 16.74
C SER A 197 -25.00 1.70 15.69
N GLY A 198 -24.91 2.07 14.42
CA GLY A 198 -24.99 1.17 13.27
C GLY A 198 -23.59 0.92 12.72
N ALA A 199 -23.48 0.16 11.63
CA ALA A 199 -22.24 0.12 10.88
C ALA A 199 -22.20 1.37 10.00
N ASP A 200 -21.29 2.29 10.32
CA ASP A 200 -21.17 3.58 9.67
C ASP A 200 -19.91 3.65 8.79
N THR A 201 -19.97 4.44 7.72
CA THR A 201 -18.81 4.72 6.85
C THR A 201 -18.49 6.21 6.87
N LEU A 202 -17.25 6.56 7.23
CA LEU A 202 -16.83 7.95 7.40
C LEU A 202 -15.62 8.26 6.52
N TYR A 203 -15.74 9.25 5.64
CA TYR A 203 -14.65 9.75 4.80
C TYR A 203 -14.23 11.16 5.24
N GLY A 204 -12.98 11.33 5.69
CA GLY A 204 -12.41 12.64 6.06
C GLY A 204 -11.88 13.44 4.86
N ASN A 205 -11.49 12.74 3.79
CA ASN A 205 -10.92 13.32 2.55
C ASN A 205 -9.59 14.07 2.73
N ASN A 206 -9.59 15.38 2.86
CA ASN A 206 -8.38 16.18 3.04
C ASN A 206 -8.58 17.04 4.28
N GLY A 207 -7.53 17.26 5.07
CA GLY A 207 -7.63 18.08 6.27
C GLY A 207 -7.12 17.30 7.47
N ASP A 208 -6.97 17.98 8.60
CA ASP A 208 -6.63 17.32 9.85
C ASP A 208 -7.93 16.83 10.50
N ASP A 209 -8.35 15.61 10.17
CA ASP A 209 -9.70 15.13 10.45
C ASP A 209 -9.82 14.33 11.76
N VAL A 210 -11.00 14.36 12.38
CA VAL A 210 -11.35 13.52 13.54
C VAL A 210 -12.53 12.64 13.19
N LEU A 211 -12.28 11.35 13.03
CA LEU A 211 -13.27 10.32 12.71
C LEU A 211 -13.50 9.46 13.94
N ARG A 212 -14.77 9.27 14.32
CA ARG A 212 -15.19 8.39 15.41
C ARG A 212 -16.33 7.50 14.96
N GLY A 213 -16.11 6.18 14.84
CA GLY A 213 -17.12 5.24 14.37
C GLY A 213 -18.31 5.16 15.34
N GLY A 214 -18.01 4.95 16.62
CA GLY A 214 -19.03 4.92 17.65
C GLY A 214 -19.29 3.48 18.09
N ALA A 215 -20.47 2.94 17.82
CA ALA A 215 -20.76 1.54 18.08
C ALA A 215 -21.26 0.87 16.80
N GLY A 216 -20.81 -0.34 16.51
CA GLY A 216 -21.06 -0.98 15.21
C GLY A 216 -19.75 -1.39 14.58
N ASP A 217 -19.81 -2.07 13.43
CA ASP A 217 -18.61 -2.45 12.69
C ASP A 217 -18.37 -1.36 11.63
N ASP A 218 -17.54 -0.37 11.96
CA ASP A 218 -17.43 0.86 11.18
C ASP A 218 -16.30 0.81 10.15
N VAL A 219 -16.41 1.61 9.08
CA VAL A 219 -15.36 1.81 8.08
C VAL A 219 -14.91 3.27 8.12
N LEU A 220 -13.64 3.50 8.45
CA LEU A 220 -13.11 4.84 8.67
C LEU A 220 -11.96 5.12 7.70
N VAL A 221 -12.12 6.21 6.96
CA VAL A 221 -11.27 6.57 5.83
C VAL A 221 -10.75 7.98 6.06
N GLY A 222 -9.61 8.09 6.74
CA GLY A 222 -9.07 9.36 7.23
C GLY A 222 -8.72 10.36 6.13
N GLY A 223 -8.04 9.92 5.07
CA GLY A 223 -7.67 10.82 3.98
C GLY A 223 -6.25 11.40 4.07
N ASN A 224 -6.03 12.59 3.52
CA ASN A 224 -4.79 13.36 3.62
C ASN A 224 -4.83 14.32 4.81
N GLY A 225 -3.73 14.46 5.55
CA GLY A 225 -3.61 15.38 6.70
C GLY A 225 -3.30 14.65 8.00
N ASP A 226 -3.21 15.38 9.11
CA ASP A 226 -2.98 14.78 10.42
C ASP A 226 -4.31 14.31 11.04
N ASP A 227 -4.64 13.02 10.95
CA ASP A 227 -5.96 12.51 11.36
C ASP A 227 -5.93 11.76 12.70
N ILE A 228 -7.08 11.80 13.38
CA ILE A 228 -7.43 10.91 14.48
C ILE A 228 -8.58 10.00 14.01
N VAL A 229 -8.33 8.70 14.01
CA VAL A 229 -9.29 7.68 13.58
C VAL A 229 -9.55 6.74 14.74
N ASP A 230 -10.76 6.81 15.31
CA ASP A 230 -11.20 6.03 16.47
C ASP A 230 -12.40 5.16 16.07
N GLY A 231 -12.25 3.84 16.01
CA GLY A 231 -13.33 2.94 15.63
C GLY A 231 -14.44 2.95 16.68
N GLY A 232 -14.12 2.48 17.87
CA GLY A 232 -14.99 2.55 19.02
C GLY A 232 -15.37 1.16 19.51
N ASP A 233 -16.68 0.91 19.68
CA ASP A 233 -17.21 -0.38 20.08
C ASP A 233 -17.60 -1.20 18.84
N GLY A 234 -16.83 -2.21 18.47
CA GLY A 234 -17.22 -3.12 17.39
C GLY A 234 -16.03 -3.79 16.73
N PHE A 235 -16.18 -4.18 15.47
CA PHE A 235 -15.08 -4.62 14.63
C PHE A 235 -14.81 -3.57 13.55
N ASP A 236 -13.91 -2.65 13.83
CA ASP A 236 -13.74 -1.44 13.03
C ASP A 236 -12.60 -1.57 12.02
N THR A 237 -12.82 -1.00 10.84
CA THR A 237 -11.93 -1.10 9.68
C THR A 237 -11.37 0.26 9.30
N VAL A 238 -10.05 0.35 9.16
CA VAL A 238 -9.39 1.41 8.39
C VAL A 238 -9.06 0.89 7.00
N ASP A 239 -9.48 1.61 5.97
CA ASP A 239 -9.37 1.16 4.58
C ASP A 239 -8.55 2.16 3.73
N PHE A 240 -7.48 1.66 3.11
CA PHE A 240 -6.61 2.40 2.19
C PHE A 240 -6.85 2.02 0.71
N GLY A 241 -7.75 1.08 0.43
CA GLY A 241 -8.10 0.58 -0.90
C GLY A 241 -9.34 1.26 -1.54
N LEU A 242 -10.23 1.85 -0.75
CA LEU A 242 -11.50 2.43 -1.22
C LEU A 242 -11.39 3.81 -1.92
N PHE A 243 -10.19 4.30 -2.23
CA PHE A 243 -10.01 5.63 -2.82
C PHE A 243 -10.41 5.70 -4.29
N ASN A 244 -11.68 6.02 -4.53
CA ASN A 244 -12.09 6.67 -5.76
C ASN A 244 -11.57 8.11 -5.75
N SER A 245 -10.65 8.39 -6.68
CA SER A 245 -10.16 9.72 -7.08
C SER A 245 -9.00 10.35 -6.30
N GLY A 246 -7.78 9.86 -6.59
CA GLY A 246 -6.60 10.70 -6.79
C GLY A 246 -5.92 11.28 -5.54
N ASP A 247 -4.88 10.62 -5.05
CA ASP A 247 -3.51 11.17 -4.84
C ASP A 247 -2.57 10.10 -4.24
N TRP A 248 -3.10 9.05 -3.60
CA TRP A 248 -2.30 8.23 -2.69
C TRP A 248 -2.54 6.72 -2.71
N ALA A 249 -3.51 6.22 -3.50
CA ALA A 249 -3.78 4.78 -3.67
C ALA A 249 -2.58 3.95 -4.21
N PHE A 250 -1.41 4.57 -4.44
CA PHE A 250 -0.19 3.96 -4.98
C PHE A 250 1.02 4.05 -4.04
N SER A 251 0.89 4.73 -2.88
CA SER A 251 1.92 4.71 -1.84
C SER A 251 1.54 3.67 -0.81
N GLY A 252 2.50 2.85 -0.39
CA GLY A 252 2.30 1.95 0.73
C GLY A 252 1.88 2.71 1.99
N ALA A 253 0.82 2.25 2.64
CA ALA A 253 0.40 2.61 3.97
C ALA A 253 1.38 2.03 5.00
N THR A 254 1.56 2.75 6.11
CA THR A 254 2.27 2.23 7.28
C THR A 254 1.39 2.42 8.50
N VAL A 255 0.93 1.31 9.06
CA VAL A 255 0.01 1.29 10.20
C VAL A 255 0.56 0.37 11.28
N ASP A 256 0.73 0.92 12.47
CA ASP A 256 1.08 0.20 13.69
C ASP A 256 -0.03 0.39 14.74
N LEU A 257 -0.88 -0.62 14.89
CA LEU A 257 -1.97 -0.68 15.88
C LEU A 257 -1.46 -0.86 17.31
N SER A 258 -0.17 -1.17 17.51
CA SER A 258 0.45 -1.23 18.85
C SER A 258 0.78 0.16 19.42
N LEU A 259 0.66 1.21 18.61
CA LEU A 259 0.95 2.59 19.00
C LEU A 259 -0.34 3.41 19.14
N ALA A 260 -0.48 4.08 20.29
CA ALA A 260 -1.54 5.07 20.52
C ALA A 260 -1.05 6.51 20.32
N THR A 261 -0.01 6.70 19.51
CA THR A 261 0.61 8.00 19.23
C THR A 261 0.62 8.28 17.73
N PRO A 262 0.64 9.55 17.30
CA PRO A 262 0.69 9.89 15.87
C PRO A 262 1.85 9.19 15.15
N GLN A 263 1.56 8.56 14.02
CA GLN A 263 2.52 7.84 13.16
C GLN A 263 2.47 8.36 11.72
N GLY A 264 3.59 8.31 11.01
CA GLY A 264 3.72 8.85 9.65
C GLY A 264 4.51 10.17 9.57
N PRO A 265 4.67 10.74 8.36
CA PRO A 265 5.39 12.00 8.16
C PRO A 265 4.60 13.20 8.71
N ALA A 266 5.30 14.31 9.00
CA ALA A 266 4.64 15.53 9.48
C ALA A 266 3.69 16.11 8.43
N GLY A 267 2.44 16.43 8.83
CA GLY A 267 1.37 16.85 7.93
C GLY A 267 0.60 15.70 7.27
N GLN A 268 0.90 14.45 7.65
CA GLN A 268 0.10 13.25 7.33
C GLN A 268 0.10 12.24 8.50
N GLN A 269 0.23 12.70 9.74
CA GLN A 269 0.31 11.84 10.91
C GLN A 269 -1.05 11.26 11.27
N LYS A 270 -1.13 9.94 11.42
CA LYS A 270 -2.39 9.26 11.76
C LYS A 270 -2.33 8.72 13.18
N THR A 271 -3.43 8.81 13.91
CA THR A 271 -3.60 8.17 15.21
C THR A 271 -4.76 7.19 15.13
N TYR A 272 -4.47 5.89 15.24
CA TYR A 272 -5.48 4.84 15.23
C TYR A 272 -5.82 4.41 16.65
N ILE A 273 -7.11 4.34 16.95
CA ILE A 273 -7.65 3.98 18.27
C ILE A 273 -8.78 2.99 18.03
N SER A 274 -8.80 1.88 18.79
CA SER A 274 -9.87 0.86 18.72
C SER A 274 -10.15 0.41 17.28
N ILE A 275 -9.10 -0.03 16.57
CA ILE A 275 -9.20 -0.54 15.19
C ILE A 275 -8.81 -2.02 15.21
N GLU A 276 -9.66 -2.87 14.66
CA GLU A 276 -9.44 -4.31 14.59
C GLU A 276 -9.07 -4.78 13.18
N ARG A 277 -9.38 -4.01 12.13
CA ARG A 277 -9.03 -4.35 10.75
C ARG A 277 -8.34 -3.21 10.02
N VAL A 278 -7.33 -3.57 9.23
CA VAL A 278 -6.66 -2.66 8.31
C VAL A 278 -6.63 -3.28 6.93
N VAL A 279 -7.11 -2.55 5.93
CA VAL A 279 -7.06 -2.93 4.51
C VAL A 279 -6.08 -2.03 3.79
N GLY A 280 -5.02 -2.63 3.26
CA GLY A 280 -3.96 -2.02 2.48
C GLY A 280 -4.41 -1.47 1.13
N GLY A 281 -3.52 -0.72 0.49
CA GLY A 281 -3.71 -0.05 -0.79
C GLY A 281 -3.20 -0.86 -1.98
N LEU A 282 -2.77 -0.16 -3.05
CA LEU A 282 -2.12 -0.80 -4.22
C LEU A 282 -0.58 -0.73 -4.17
N GLY A 283 -0.01 -0.32 -3.04
CA GLY A 283 1.42 -0.17 -2.84
C GLY A 283 1.92 -1.09 -1.72
N ALA A 284 3.24 -1.24 -1.60
CA ALA A 284 3.85 -2.06 -0.54
C ALA A 284 3.57 -1.51 0.87
N ASP A 285 2.62 -2.13 1.56
CA ASP A 285 2.13 -1.71 2.86
C ASP A 285 2.96 -2.32 4.00
N VAL A 286 3.00 -1.62 5.13
CA VAL A 286 3.59 -2.12 6.38
C VAL A 286 2.54 -2.06 7.46
N LEU A 287 1.92 -3.20 7.73
CA LEU A 287 0.79 -3.32 8.64
C LEU A 287 1.22 -4.10 9.88
N LYS A 288 0.95 -3.55 11.06
CA LYS A 288 1.36 -4.16 12.33
C LYS A 288 0.21 -4.16 13.32
N ALA A 289 -0.11 -5.36 13.77
CA ALA A 289 -1.10 -5.62 14.79
C ALA A 289 -0.56 -5.33 16.20
N GLY A 290 -1.49 -5.24 17.14
CA GLY A 290 -1.23 -4.90 18.53
C GLY A 290 -1.06 -6.11 19.43
N ALA A 291 -1.56 -5.99 20.67
CA ALA A 291 -1.59 -7.08 21.63
C ALA A 291 -2.91 -7.88 21.60
N THR A 292 -3.92 -7.33 20.93
CA THR A 292 -5.22 -7.96 20.66
C THR A 292 -5.23 -8.46 19.22
N GLY A 293 -6.04 -9.50 18.94
CA GLY A 293 -6.18 -10.03 17.59
C GLY A 293 -6.72 -8.98 16.63
N ALA A 294 -6.09 -8.88 15.46
CA ALA A 294 -6.44 -7.98 14.37
C ALA A 294 -6.49 -8.71 13.01
N THR A 295 -7.18 -8.11 12.04
CA THR A 295 -7.17 -8.54 10.64
C THR A 295 -6.38 -7.54 9.81
N LEU A 296 -5.28 -7.97 9.20
CA LEU A 296 -4.44 -7.16 8.32
C LEU A 296 -4.52 -7.74 6.91
N GLU A 297 -4.95 -6.93 5.95
CA GLU A 297 -5.07 -7.30 4.54
C GLU A 297 -4.13 -6.39 3.74
N GLY A 298 -3.13 -6.93 3.04
CA GLY A 298 -2.15 -6.17 2.23
C GLY A 298 -2.71 -5.67 0.90
N SER A 299 -3.67 -6.39 0.32
CA SER A 299 -4.28 -6.09 -0.98
C SER A 299 -3.32 -6.29 -2.16
N ASP A 300 -2.81 -5.21 -2.78
CA ASP A 300 -1.92 -5.25 -3.94
C ASP A 300 -0.60 -4.62 -3.50
N GLY A 301 0.53 -5.32 -3.56
CA GLY A 301 1.78 -4.79 -3.01
C GLY A 301 2.75 -5.90 -2.64
N ALA A 302 3.95 -5.53 -2.23
CA ALA A 302 4.84 -6.48 -1.55
C ALA A 302 4.82 -6.09 -0.07
N ASP A 303 3.88 -6.66 0.67
CA ASP A 303 3.43 -6.13 1.94
C ASP A 303 4.17 -6.78 3.10
N ILE A 304 4.33 -6.03 4.18
CA ILE A 304 4.96 -6.53 5.42
C ILE A 304 3.94 -6.50 6.54
N LEU A 305 3.47 -7.70 6.94
CA LEU A 305 2.42 -7.87 7.93
C LEU A 305 2.99 -8.46 9.23
N TYR A 306 2.84 -7.76 10.34
CA TYR A 306 3.28 -8.19 11.67
C TYR A 306 2.06 -8.57 12.54
N GLY A 307 1.94 -9.84 12.92
CA GLY A 307 0.85 -10.32 13.80
C GLY A 307 0.97 -9.85 15.24
N GLY A 308 2.18 -9.72 15.79
CA GLY A 308 2.31 -9.26 17.18
C GLY A 308 1.98 -10.37 18.18
N THR A 309 1.07 -10.14 19.13
CA THR A 309 0.78 -11.13 20.20
C THR A 309 -0.67 -11.58 20.32
N GLY A 310 -1.54 -11.09 19.42
CA GLY A 310 -2.95 -11.44 19.39
C GLY A 310 -3.19 -12.77 18.67
N ASP A 311 -4.46 -13.13 18.49
CA ASP A 311 -4.81 -14.17 17.52
C ASP A 311 -5.17 -13.44 16.21
N ASP A 312 -4.20 -13.33 15.29
CA ASP A 312 -4.29 -12.40 14.17
C ASP A 312 -4.65 -13.10 12.85
N ILE A 313 -5.31 -12.38 11.94
CA ILE A 313 -5.55 -12.78 10.55
C ILE A 313 -4.69 -11.90 9.68
N LEU A 314 -3.75 -12.50 8.94
CA LEU A 314 -2.86 -11.81 8.01
C LEU A 314 -3.12 -12.34 6.60
N ASP A 315 -3.45 -11.46 5.67
CA ASP A 315 -3.68 -11.78 4.26
C ASP A 315 -2.80 -10.87 3.39
N GLY A 316 -1.88 -11.44 2.63
CA GLY A 316 -0.95 -10.68 1.78
C GLY A 316 -1.64 -10.13 0.55
N GLY A 317 -2.31 -10.99 -0.20
CA GLY A 317 -3.06 -10.61 -1.40
C GLY A 317 -2.24 -10.83 -2.66
N TYR A 318 -1.96 -9.77 -3.42
CA TYR A 318 -1.20 -9.81 -4.66
C TYR A 318 0.20 -9.20 -4.49
N GLY A 319 1.22 -10.01 -4.69
CA GLY A 319 2.62 -9.63 -4.71
C GLY A 319 3.44 -10.56 -3.81
N ASP A 320 4.70 -10.22 -3.58
CA ASP A 320 5.60 -11.07 -2.79
C ASP A 320 5.60 -10.58 -1.34
N ASP A 321 4.80 -11.20 -0.49
CA ASP A 321 4.48 -10.69 0.84
C ASP A 321 5.36 -11.30 1.95
N THR A 322 5.59 -10.53 3.00
CA THR A 322 6.41 -10.92 4.15
C THR A 322 5.62 -10.85 5.45
N PHE A 323 5.47 -12.00 6.10
CA PHE A 323 4.73 -12.13 7.35
C PHE A 323 5.68 -12.31 8.54
N TYR A 324 5.50 -11.53 9.59
CA TYR A 324 6.14 -11.73 10.89
C TYR A 324 5.10 -12.22 11.89
N ILE A 325 5.04 -13.54 12.04
CA ILE A 325 4.12 -14.22 12.94
C ILE A 325 4.74 -14.24 14.34
N GLY A 326 4.00 -13.70 15.30
CA GLY A 326 4.40 -13.68 16.69
C GLY A 326 3.78 -14.83 17.49
N VAL A 327 3.25 -14.51 18.66
CA VAL A 327 2.54 -15.49 19.50
C VAL A 327 1.04 -15.33 19.31
N GLY A 328 0.30 -16.44 19.35
CA GLY A 328 -1.14 -16.43 19.13
C GLY A 328 -1.58 -17.61 18.28
N ASP A 329 -2.89 -17.79 18.18
CA ASP A 329 -3.53 -18.70 17.22
C ASP A 329 -3.72 -17.95 15.88
N ASP A 330 -2.61 -17.65 15.19
CA ASP A 330 -2.61 -16.83 13.97
C ASP A 330 -3.10 -17.57 12.72
N LYS A 331 -3.70 -16.83 11.79
CA LYS A 331 -4.05 -17.30 10.44
C LYS A 331 -3.34 -16.44 9.40
N VAL A 332 -2.54 -17.07 8.55
CA VAL A 332 -1.81 -16.42 7.46
C VAL A 332 -2.21 -16.99 6.11
N THR A 333 -2.53 -16.10 5.18
CA THR A 333 -2.71 -16.37 3.74
C THR A 333 -1.68 -15.52 2.99
N GLY A 334 -0.77 -16.14 2.23
CA GLY A 334 0.16 -15.37 1.38
C GLY A 334 -0.55 -14.79 0.18
N GLY A 335 -1.03 -15.67 -0.70
CA GLY A 335 -1.88 -15.29 -1.83
C GLY A 335 -1.17 -15.49 -3.16
N PHE A 336 -1.19 -14.46 -4.00
CA PHE A 336 -0.56 -14.48 -5.32
C PHE A 336 0.84 -13.87 -5.28
N GLY A 337 1.86 -14.71 -5.23
CA GLY A 337 3.24 -14.29 -5.41
C GLY A 337 4.20 -15.31 -4.87
N THR A 338 5.35 -14.86 -4.40
CA THR A 338 6.28 -15.65 -3.60
C THR A 338 6.31 -15.10 -2.19
N ASP A 339 5.58 -15.77 -1.29
CA ASP A 339 5.36 -15.26 0.05
C ASP A 339 6.32 -15.89 1.05
N THR A 340 6.74 -15.09 2.04
CA THR A 340 7.71 -15.49 3.05
C THR A 340 7.17 -15.30 4.45
N VAL A 341 7.24 -16.35 5.27
CA VAL A 341 6.88 -16.28 6.68
C VAL A 341 8.12 -16.30 7.58
N HIS A 342 8.12 -15.41 8.57
CA HIS A 342 9.06 -15.33 9.67
C HIS A 342 8.32 -15.61 10.97
N PHE A 343 8.96 -16.37 11.86
CA PHE A 343 8.44 -16.67 13.19
C PHE A 343 9.25 -15.94 14.24
N VAL A 344 8.57 -15.28 15.19
CA VAL A 344 9.20 -14.51 16.24
C VAL A 344 8.63 -14.93 17.60
N ALA A 345 9.51 -15.38 18.51
CA ALA A 345 9.10 -15.76 19.85
C ALA A 345 8.63 -14.58 20.69
N GLY A 346 7.66 -14.84 21.57
CA GLY A 346 7.24 -13.94 22.64
C GLY A 346 8.00 -14.17 23.95
N ALA A 347 7.34 -13.91 25.08
CA ALA A 347 7.94 -14.08 26.42
C ALA A 347 8.05 -15.55 26.89
N THR A 348 7.45 -16.49 26.16
CA THR A 348 7.43 -17.92 26.45
C THR A 348 8.24 -18.70 25.42
N ALA A 349 8.64 -19.92 25.78
CA ALA A 349 9.36 -20.80 24.87
C ALA A 349 8.57 -21.07 23.57
N LEU A 350 9.19 -20.81 22.43
CA LEU A 350 8.72 -21.16 21.10
C LEU A 350 8.85 -22.67 20.91
N ASN A 351 7.72 -23.34 20.73
CA ASN A 351 7.66 -24.77 20.43
C ASN A 351 7.08 -24.96 19.03
N LEU A 352 7.95 -24.87 18.03
CA LEU A 352 7.58 -24.89 16.62
C LEU A 352 8.08 -26.18 15.96
N ASP A 353 7.16 -26.94 15.39
CA ASP A 353 7.46 -28.15 14.61
C ASP A 353 6.87 -28.01 13.21
N LEU A 354 7.72 -27.66 12.25
CA LEU A 354 7.37 -27.46 10.84
C LEU A 354 7.43 -28.76 10.03
N SER A 355 7.55 -29.93 10.66
CA SER A 355 7.58 -31.23 9.96
C SER A 355 6.37 -31.51 9.06
N THR A 356 5.25 -30.84 9.31
CA THR A 356 4.04 -30.90 8.52
C THR A 356 3.91 -29.81 7.46
N PHE A 357 4.81 -28.82 7.41
CA PHE A 357 4.79 -27.75 6.43
C PHE A 357 5.04 -28.31 5.03
N LYS A 358 4.06 -28.21 4.12
CA LYS A 358 4.14 -28.76 2.75
C LYS A 358 3.30 -27.95 1.78
N ASN A 359 3.83 -27.69 0.58
CA ASN A 359 3.13 -26.98 -0.50
C ASN A 359 2.49 -25.66 -0.03
N GLY A 360 3.25 -24.91 0.76
CA GLY A 360 2.81 -23.66 1.38
C GLY A 360 1.64 -23.75 2.34
N GLN A 361 1.45 -24.92 2.97
CA GLN A 361 0.42 -25.10 3.98
C GLN A 361 1.01 -25.65 5.28
N PHE A 362 0.51 -25.13 6.40
CA PHE A 362 0.82 -25.60 7.74
C PHE A 362 -0.36 -25.38 8.68
N THR A 363 -0.59 -26.31 9.59
CA THR A 363 -1.59 -26.14 10.65
C THR A 363 -1.13 -26.88 11.90
N ALA A 364 -0.92 -26.16 12.99
CA ALA A 364 -0.58 -26.76 14.28
C ALA A 364 -0.96 -25.82 15.42
N GLY A 365 -1.63 -26.36 16.45
CA GLY A 365 -1.81 -25.66 17.71
C GLY A 365 -2.48 -24.28 17.61
N GLY A 366 -3.44 -24.10 16.69
CA GLY A 366 -4.13 -22.82 16.47
C GLY A 366 -3.62 -22.07 15.23
N LEU A 367 -2.30 -22.07 15.03
CA LEU A 367 -1.65 -21.49 13.86
C LEU A 367 -2.06 -22.19 12.55
N SER A 368 -2.47 -21.42 11.55
CA SER A 368 -2.75 -21.84 10.18
C SER A 368 -2.00 -20.97 9.18
N ILE A 369 -1.27 -21.58 8.26
CA ILE A 369 -0.60 -20.90 7.15
C ILE A 369 -1.05 -21.56 5.86
N THR A 370 -1.43 -20.77 4.87
CA THR A 370 -1.79 -21.20 3.52
C THR A 370 -1.17 -20.29 2.48
N GLU A 371 -0.84 -20.83 1.31
CA GLU A 371 -0.35 -20.06 0.16
C GLU A 371 0.95 -19.29 0.50
N VAL A 372 1.89 -19.94 1.22
CA VAL A 372 3.21 -19.36 1.52
C VAL A 372 4.36 -20.23 1.01
N GLU A 373 5.18 -19.71 0.11
CA GLU A 373 6.22 -20.49 -0.59
C GLU A 373 7.48 -20.72 0.26
N ALA A 374 7.80 -19.78 1.15
CA ALA A 374 9.07 -19.76 1.86
C ALA A 374 8.95 -19.52 3.37
N ILE A 375 9.84 -20.17 4.12
CA ILE A 375 10.10 -19.83 5.52
C ILE A 375 11.40 -19.04 5.54
N GLY A 376 11.34 -17.79 5.98
CA GLY A 376 12.50 -16.91 6.07
C GLY A 376 13.35 -17.23 7.29
N SER A 377 12.98 -16.65 8.42
CA SER A 377 13.68 -16.87 9.70
C SER A 377 12.77 -17.37 10.81
N ILE A 378 13.33 -18.17 11.70
CA ILE A 378 12.70 -18.58 12.95
C ILE A 378 13.57 -18.02 14.08
N THR A 379 12.99 -17.15 14.90
CA THR A 379 13.70 -16.47 15.99
C THR A 379 13.07 -16.86 17.32
N GLY A 380 13.83 -17.60 18.12
CA GLY A 380 13.56 -17.91 19.51
C GLY A 380 13.76 -16.71 20.44
N GLY A 381 13.35 -16.87 21.68
CA GLY A 381 13.29 -15.87 22.72
C GLY A 381 14.41 -16.04 23.75
N ALA A 382 14.07 -15.77 25.01
CA ALA A 382 15.01 -15.89 26.14
C ALA A 382 14.78 -17.17 26.97
N GLN A 383 14.04 -18.12 26.42
CA GLN A 383 13.63 -19.35 27.07
C GLN A 383 14.16 -20.53 26.25
N ASN A 384 14.18 -21.71 26.86
CA ASN A 384 14.57 -22.93 26.14
C ASN A 384 13.57 -23.25 25.02
N ASP A 385 13.95 -22.91 23.80
CA ASP A 385 13.12 -23.02 22.63
C ASP A 385 13.30 -24.37 21.95
N LYS A 386 12.24 -24.83 21.28
CA LYS A 386 12.27 -26.05 20.49
C LYS A 386 11.76 -25.75 19.09
N ILE A 387 12.69 -25.71 18.15
CA ILE A 387 12.44 -25.39 16.75
C ILE A 387 12.83 -26.60 15.91
N THR A 388 11.89 -27.09 15.11
CA THR A 388 12.14 -28.17 14.16
C THR A 388 11.72 -27.74 12.76
N GLY A 389 12.70 -27.32 11.95
CA GLY A 389 12.58 -27.21 10.51
C GLY A 389 12.25 -28.58 9.94
N GLY A 390 11.10 -28.66 9.27
CA GLY A 390 10.52 -29.93 8.92
C GLY A 390 11.31 -30.68 7.86
N ALA A 391 11.52 -31.99 8.03
CA ALA A 391 12.11 -32.82 6.97
C ALA A 391 11.30 -32.88 5.65
N GLY A 392 10.08 -32.33 5.64
CA GLY A 392 9.23 -32.16 4.47
C GLY A 392 9.40 -30.83 3.74
N TYR A 393 10.03 -29.84 4.37
CA TYR A 393 10.48 -28.60 3.75
C TYR A 393 11.90 -28.81 3.23
N ALA A 394 12.15 -28.43 1.98
CA ALA A 394 13.44 -28.63 1.32
C ALA A 394 14.17 -27.31 1.05
N GLY A 395 13.60 -26.20 1.51
CA GLY A 395 14.20 -24.87 1.41
C GLY A 395 15.11 -24.59 2.58
N SER A 396 16.13 -23.75 2.36
CA SER A 396 17.01 -23.26 3.42
C SER A 396 16.25 -22.42 4.44
N VAL A 397 16.50 -22.62 5.72
CA VAL A 397 15.94 -21.84 6.83
C VAL A 397 17.07 -21.15 7.60
N THR A 398 16.78 -19.95 8.11
CA THR A 398 17.65 -19.30 9.10
C THR A 398 17.04 -19.42 10.49
N ILE A 399 17.73 -20.04 11.44
CA ILE A 399 17.26 -20.25 12.81
C ILE A 399 18.14 -19.48 13.79
N TYR A 400 17.51 -18.73 14.68
CA TYR A 400 18.12 -18.09 15.85
C TYR A 400 17.46 -18.68 17.10
N GLY A 401 18.20 -19.39 17.96
CA GLY A 401 17.68 -19.92 19.23
C GLY A 401 17.44 -18.82 20.25
N GLY A 402 18.40 -17.91 20.40
CA GLY A 402 18.26 -16.77 21.29
C GLY A 402 19.01 -17.00 22.59
N ALA A 403 18.33 -16.96 23.73
CA ALA A 403 18.93 -17.34 25.01
C ALA A 403 18.11 -18.48 25.63
N GLY A 404 18.76 -19.36 26.38
CA GLY A 404 18.15 -20.59 26.85
C GLY A 404 18.93 -21.79 26.34
N ASP A 405 18.62 -22.97 26.88
CA ASP A 405 19.18 -24.22 26.33
C ASP A 405 18.23 -24.71 25.22
N ASP A 406 18.56 -24.38 23.97
CA ASP A 406 17.65 -24.53 22.84
C ASP A 406 17.81 -25.88 22.12
N VAL A 407 16.76 -26.32 21.45
CA VAL A 407 16.77 -27.50 20.56
C VAL A 407 16.39 -27.06 19.16
N LEU A 408 17.37 -27.00 18.26
CA LEU A 408 17.23 -26.46 16.92
C LEU A 408 17.50 -27.54 15.88
N VAL A 409 16.57 -27.76 14.97
CA VAL A 409 16.73 -28.70 13.85
C VAL A 409 16.48 -27.94 12.54
N GLY A 410 17.46 -27.89 11.63
CA GLY A 410 17.36 -27.18 10.35
C GLY A 410 16.41 -27.86 9.36
N GLY A 411 16.52 -29.19 9.25
CA GLY A 411 15.61 -30.00 8.45
C GLY A 411 16.23 -30.40 7.13
N GLY A 412 15.76 -29.85 6.02
CA GLY A 412 16.35 -30.07 4.70
C GLY A 412 16.55 -28.73 3.99
N GLY A 413 17.62 -28.61 3.20
CA GLY A 413 18.06 -27.32 2.66
C GLY A 413 19.47 -27.01 3.17
N ASP A 414 20.08 -25.93 2.69
CA ASP A 414 21.37 -25.46 3.21
C ASP A 414 21.09 -24.43 4.31
N ASP A 415 21.09 -24.85 5.57
CA ASP A 415 20.57 -24.05 6.68
C ASP A 415 21.63 -23.17 7.37
N ILE A 416 21.17 -22.07 7.98
CA ILE A 416 22.00 -21.20 8.82
C ILE A 416 21.42 -21.19 10.22
N ILE A 417 22.17 -21.69 11.19
CA ILE A 417 21.72 -21.82 12.58
C ILE A 417 22.63 -21.05 13.52
N ARG A 418 22.01 -20.31 14.45
CA ARG A 418 22.66 -19.73 15.64
C ARG A 418 21.92 -20.26 16.86
N GLY A 419 22.63 -20.98 17.73
CA GLY A 419 22.11 -21.36 19.04
C GLY A 419 21.85 -20.11 19.87
N GLY A 420 22.94 -19.45 20.26
CA GLY A 420 22.89 -18.19 20.97
C GLY A 420 23.47 -18.41 22.36
N ALA A 421 22.78 -17.96 23.40
CA ALA A 421 23.26 -18.04 24.76
C ALA A 421 22.64 -19.21 25.53
N GLY A 422 23.44 -20.21 25.88
CA GLY A 422 22.99 -21.37 26.66
C GLY A 422 23.70 -22.63 26.20
N ASP A 423 23.28 -23.79 26.70
CA ASP A 423 23.81 -25.06 26.23
C ASP A 423 22.88 -25.65 25.15
N ASP A 424 23.17 -25.37 23.87
CA ASP A 424 22.24 -25.67 22.77
C ASP A 424 22.44 -27.06 22.17
N THR A 425 21.36 -27.64 21.67
CA THR A 425 21.36 -28.85 20.85
C THR A 425 20.94 -28.51 19.43
N ILE A 426 21.85 -28.64 18.47
CA ILE A 426 21.64 -28.23 17.08
C ILE A 426 21.83 -29.41 16.13
N ASP A 427 20.87 -29.63 15.24
CA ASP A 427 20.96 -30.60 14.15
C ASP A 427 20.73 -29.90 12.81
N GLY A 428 21.73 -29.89 11.92
CA GLY A 428 21.57 -29.26 10.59
C GLY A 428 20.57 -30.01 9.73
N GLY A 429 20.61 -31.34 9.79
CA GLY A 429 19.75 -32.20 8.98
C GLY A 429 20.37 -32.52 7.63
N ALA A 430 19.66 -32.22 6.54
CA ALA A 430 20.02 -32.62 5.19
C ALA A 430 20.34 -31.41 4.30
N GLY A 431 21.62 -31.21 4.01
CA GLY A 431 22.08 -30.21 3.06
C GLY A 431 23.52 -29.84 3.38
N LYS A 432 23.88 -28.58 3.19
CA LYS A 432 25.12 -28.00 3.70
C LYS A 432 24.81 -26.96 4.75
N ASP A 433 24.94 -27.38 5.99
CA ASP A 433 24.45 -26.62 7.12
C ASP A 433 25.60 -25.86 7.78
N THR A 434 25.29 -24.63 8.19
CA THR A 434 26.26 -23.72 8.80
C THR A 434 25.78 -23.28 10.19
N VAL A 435 26.56 -23.61 11.21
CA VAL A 435 26.39 -23.01 12.55
C VAL A 435 27.30 -21.80 12.67
N ARG A 436 26.74 -20.67 13.12
CA ARG A 436 27.44 -19.39 13.28
C ARG A 436 27.57 -19.02 14.75
N TYR A 437 28.80 -18.73 15.13
CA TYR A 437 29.18 -18.26 16.47
C TYR A 437 29.58 -16.79 16.45
N ALA A 438 29.17 -16.09 17.51
CA ALA A 438 29.41 -14.67 17.75
C ALA A 438 30.91 -14.33 17.91
N GLY A 439 31.69 -15.21 18.52
CA GLY A 439 33.11 -15.00 18.79
C GLY A 439 34.04 -15.47 17.68
N THR A 440 35.31 -15.13 17.84
CA THR A 440 36.37 -15.66 16.98
C THR A 440 36.68 -17.11 17.35
N MET A 441 37.29 -17.89 16.45
CA MET A 441 37.67 -19.28 16.75
C MET A 441 38.60 -19.43 17.99
N ARG A 442 39.27 -18.36 18.44
CA ARG A 442 40.11 -18.38 19.65
C ARG A 442 39.29 -18.39 20.94
N ASP A 443 38.06 -17.93 20.83
CA ASP A 443 37.08 -17.86 21.91
C ASP A 443 36.44 -19.22 22.18
N TYR A 444 36.62 -20.21 21.28
CA TYR A 444 35.98 -21.52 21.40
C TYR A 444 36.97 -22.68 21.41
N ARG A 445 36.52 -23.78 22.02
CA ARG A 445 37.10 -25.11 21.88
C ARG A 445 36.11 -26.00 21.12
N VAL A 446 36.55 -26.54 19.99
CA VAL A 446 35.74 -27.43 19.14
C VAL A 446 36.27 -28.87 19.26
N VAL A 447 35.38 -29.82 19.55
CA VAL A 447 35.71 -31.25 19.71
C VAL A 447 34.77 -32.08 18.83
N THR A 448 35.31 -32.81 17.86
CA THR A 448 34.56 -33.83 17.13
C THR A 448 34.56 -35.14 17.92
N ASN A 449 33.37 -35.64 18.24
CA ASN A 449 33.15 -36.85 19.03
C ASN A 449 33.27 -38.12 18.17
N GLY A 450 33.36 -39.28 18.82
CA GLY A 450 33.54 -40.57 18.15
C GLY A 450 32.36 -41.04 17.29
N ASP A 451 31.20 -40.41 17.44
CA ASP A 451 29.98 -40.64 16.66
C ASP A 451 29.81 -39.64 15.49
N GLY A 452 30.73 -38.70 15.33
CA GLY A 452 30.69 -37.66 14.30
C GLY A 452 29.97 -36.38 14.72
N SER A 453 29.35 -36.33 15.89
CA SER A 453 28.83 -35.07 16.47
C SER A 453 29.99 -34.12 16.82
N VAL A 454 29.68 -32.83 16.94
CA VAL A 454 30.65 -31.80 17.32
C VAL A 454 30.18 -31.12 18.60
N THR A 455 31.09 -30.92 19.55
CA THR A 455 30.85 -30.11 20.75
C THR A 455 31.67 -28.83 20.66
N VAL A 456 31.00 -27.69 20.77
CA VAL A 456 31.63 -26.36 20.79
C VAL A 456 31.49 -25.82 22.20
N THR A 457 32.60 -25.38 22.81
CA THR A 457 32.58 -24.77 24.15
C THR A 457 33.13 -23.37 24.09
N ASP A 458 32.38 -22.40 24.58
CA ASP A 458 32.85 -21.03 24.77
C ASP A 458 33.87 -20.95 25.93
N LEU A 459 34.98 -20.26 25.69
CA LEU A 459 36.09 -20.04 26.63
C LEU A 459 36.13 -18.60 27.17
N ARG A 460 35.24 -17.71 26.70
CA ARG A 460 35.12 -16.34 27.19
C ARG A 460 34.59 -16.34 28.62
N ALA A 461 34.86 -15.24 29.33
CA ALA A 461 34.40 -15.11 30.71
C ALA A 461 32.87 -15.13 30.77
N GLY A 462 32.31 -16.03 31.58
CA GLY A 462 30.86 -16.21 31.69
C GLY A 462 30.25 -17.14 30.65
N ALA A 463 31.04 -17.68 29.71
CA ALA A 463 30.60 -18.58 28.64
C ALA A 463 29.27 -18.14 28.01
N PRO A 464 29.22 -16.93 27.40
CA PRO A 464 27.98 -16.37 26.87
C PRO A 464 27.26 -17.29 25.90
N ASP A 465 27.97 -18.12 25.11
CA ASP A 465 27.37 -19.12 24.21
C ASP A 465 27.45 -20.55 24.77
N GLY A 466 27.69 -20.73 26.07
CA GLY A 466 27.67 -22.03 26.75
C GLY A 466 28.48 -23.18 26.09
N VAL A 467 27.88 -24.36 26.12
CA VAL A 467 28.40 -25.62 25.55
C VAL A 467 27.36 -26.25 24.62
N ASP A 468 27.63 -26.16 23.32
CA ASP A 468 26.69 -26.66 22.31
C ASP A 468 27.05 -28.05 21.80
N HIS A 469 26.00 -28.78 21.45
CA HIS A 469 26.03 -30.12 20.90
C HIS A 469 25.44 -30.11 19.49
N LEU A 470 26.30 -30.33 18.49
CA LEU A 470 25.98 -30.21 17.08
C LEU A 470 25.99 -31.56 16.36
N THR A 471 24.98 -31.82 15.54
CA THR A 471 24.92 -32.95 14.59
C THR A 471 24.57 -32.47 13.19
N GLY A 472 24.97 -33.21 12.17
CA GLY A 472 24.63 -32.87 10.78
C GLY A 472 25.11 -31.49 10.33
N ILE A 473 26.25 -31.00 10.83
CA ILE A 473 26.79 -29.68 10.48
C ILE A 473 28.04 -29.82 9.60
N GLU A 474 28.03 -29.21 8.42
CA GLU A 474 29.18 -29.19 7.50
C GLU A 474 30.13 -28.03 7.78
N THR A 475 29.61 -26.89 8.23
CA THR A 475 30.39 -25.64 8.38
C THR A 475 30.20 -25.01 9.74
N LEU A 476 31.32 -24.70 10.42
CA LEU A 476 31.33 -23.81 11.57
C LEU A 476 31.94 -22.47 11.16
N ALA A 477 31.19 -21.40 11.36
CA ALA A 477 31.62 -20.04 11.07
C ALA A 477 31.81 -19.28 12.39
N PHE A 478 33.02 -18.73 12.55
CA PHE A 478 33.41 -17.91 13.69
C PHE A 478 33.83 -16.54 13.16
N ALA A 479 33.06 -15.50 13.49
CA ALA A 479 33.36 -14.14 13.05
C ALA A 479 33.82 -13.30 14.25
N ALA A 480 34.68 -12.31 14.00
CA ALA A 480 34.74 -11.19 14.91
C ALA A 480 33.47 -10.37 14.67
N GLU A 481 32.68 -10.21 15.71
CA GLU A 481 31.50 -9.36 15.66
C GLU A 481 31.80 -7.98 15.04
N PRO A 482 30.98 -7.49 14.08
CA PRO A 482 31.18 -6.18 13.47
C PRO A 482 31.22 -5.12 14.56
N SER A 483 32.24 -4.28 14.57
CA SER A 483 32.24 -3.07 15.37
C SER A 483 31.25 -2.05 14.79
N ILE A 484 30.74 -1.14 15.63
CA ILE A 484 29.98 0.04 15.17
C ILE A 484 30.72 0.81 14.05
N GLY A 485 32.06 0.79 14.06
CA GLY A 485 32.89 1.39 13.02
C GLY A 485 32.83 0.64 11.69
N GLU A 486 32.75 -0.69 11.70
CA GLU A 486 32.57 -1.51 10.50
C GLU A 486 31.16 -1.35 9.93
N VAL A 487 30.12 -1.33 10.78
CA VAL A 487 28.73 -1.01 10.33
C VAL A 487 28.68 0.38 9.70
N SER A 488 29.31 1.37 10.35
CA SER A 488 29.39 2.74 9.83
C SER A 488 30.14 2.82 8.50
N ALA A 489 31.16 1.98 8.30
CA ALA A 489 31.90 1.90 7.03
C ALA A 489 31.01 1.34 5.91
N ARG A 490 30.22 0.29 6.17
CA ARG A 490 29.26 -0.27 5.21
C ARG A 490 28.19 0.76 4.81
N VAL A 491 27.61 1.46 5.78
CA VAL A 491 26.65 2.55 5.54
C VAL A 491 27.26 3.65 4.67
N LEU A 492 28.50 4.06 4.93
CA LEU A 492 29.20 5.05 4.11
C LEU A 492 29.50 4.52 2.69
N ASN A 493 29.93 3.27 2.58
CA ASN A 493 30.32 2.66 1.31
C ASN A 493 29.12 2.35 0.40
N ILE A 494 27.95 2.05 0.96
CA ILE A 494 26.74 1.76 0.16
C ILE A 494 25.93 3.04 -0.03
N LEU A 495 25.56 3.73 1.04
CA LEU A 495 24.59 4.84 1.01
C LEU A 495 25.23 6.22 0.86
N ARG A 496 26.57 6.33 0.96
CA ARG A 496 27.32 7.60 1.01
C ARG A 496 26.91 8.51 2.17
N LEU A 497 26.28 7.95 3.21
CA LEU A 497 25.94 8.69 4.41
C LEU A 497 27.16 8.74 5.35
N PRO A 498 27.56 9.93 5.83
CA PRO A 498 28.69 10.04 6.75
C PRO A 498 28.36 9.41 8.11
N ALA A 499 29.38 9.15 8.93
CA ALA A 499 29.24 8.72 10.33
C ALA A 499 28.72 9.85 11.26
N SER A 500 27.84 10.71 10.75
CA SER A 500 27.14 11.78 11.45
C SER A 500 25.71 11.92 10.90
N GLY A 501 24.80 12.52 11.66
CA GLY A 501 23.40 12.68 11.24
C GLY A 501 22.71 11.34 10.97
N ALA A 502 22.01 11.25 9.83
CA ALA A 502 21.23 10.07 9.44
C ALA A 502 22.08 8.78 9.33
N GLY A 503 23.31 8.87 8.82
CA GLY A 503 24.20 7.70 8.71
C GLY A 503 24.63 7.16 10.07
N ALA A 504 24.88 8.04 11.05
CA ALA A 504 25.18 7.64 12.42
C ALA A 504 23.97 7.00 13.12
N ALA A 505 22.77 7.55 12.90
CA ALA A 505 21.53 7.02 13.46
C ALA A 505 21.25 5.60 12.94
N LEU A 506 21.29 5.41 11.61
CA LEU A 506 21.08 4.10 10.99
C LEU A 506 22.13 3.08 11.47
N SER A 507 23.42 3.46 11.47
CA SER A 507 24.49 2.58 11.94
C SER A 507 24.28 2.14 13.39
N GLN A 508 23.84 3.07 14.26
CA GLN A 508 23.57 2.76 15.66
C GLN A 508 22.35 1.85 15.83
N THR A 509 21.28 2.07 15.06
CA THR A 509 20.09 1.22 15.09
C THR A 509 20.44 -0.21 14.69
N LEU A 510 21.03 -0.40 13.51
CA LEU A 510 21.38 -1.72 12.98
C LEU A 510 22.37 -2.45 13.89
N PHE A 511 23.37 -1.74 14.42
CA PHE A 511 24.29 -2.30 15.40
C PHE A 511 23.59 -2.71 16.69
N THR A 512 22.63 -1.91 17.18
CA THR A 512 21.88 -2.27 18.40
C THR A 512 20.99 -3.49 18.17
N GLN A 513 20.33 -3.58 17.02
CA GLN A 513 19.51 -4.74 16.63
C GLN A 513 20.35 -6.01 16.53
N TRP A 514 21.51 -5.92 15.88
CA TRP A 514 22.45 -7.04 15.83
C TRP A 514 23.00 -7.41 17.22
N GLN A 515 23.33 -6.44 18.09
CA GLN A 515 23.75 -6.70 19.48
C GLN A 515 22.67 -7.41 20.30
N ALA A 516 21.40 -7.10 20.01
CA ALA A 516 20.24 -7.73 20.64
C ALA A 516 19.90 -9.10 20.02
N GLY A 517 20.68 -9.59 19.04
CA GLY A 517 20.41 -10.84 18.34
C GLY A 517 19.27 -10.76 17.33
N GLN A 518 18.70 -9.57 17.09
CA GLN A 518 17.58 -9.36 16.17
C GLN A 518 18.01 -9.41 14.70
N LEU A 519 19.27 -9.11 14.41
CA LEU A 519 19.86 -9.23 13.07
C LEU A 519 21.18 -10.01 13.14
N SER A 520 21.44 -10.84 12.13
CA SER A 520 22.78 -11.33 11.80
C SER A 520 23.63 -10.27 11.10
N ASP A 521 24.95 -10.46 11.04
CA ASP A 521 25.86 -9.57 10.31
C ASP A 521 25.50 -9.46 8.81
N ASP A 522 25.07 -10.56 8.20
CA ASP A 522 24.58 -10.56 6.81
C ASP A 522 23.25 -9.80 6.68
N GLN A 523 22.38 -9.87 7.69
CA GLN A 523 21.13 -9.09 7.71
C GLN A 523 21.40 -7.60 7.96
N VAL A 524 22.43 -7.25 8.73
CA VAL A 524 22.89 -5.85 8.83
C VAL A 524 23.34 -5.35 7.47
N THR A 525 24.13 -6.12 6.72
CA THR A 525 24.54 -5.73 5.37
C THR A 525 23.34 -5.64 4.43
N ARG A 526 22.42 -6.60 4.46
CA ARG A 526 21.17 -6.58 3.68
C ARG A 526 20.32 -5.35 3.98
N ALA A 527 20.04 -5.05 5.24
CA ALA A 527 19.28 -3.86 5.62
C ALA A 527 19.91 -2.55 5.09
N ILE A 528 21.24 -2.49 4.94
CA ILE A 528 21.94 -1.35 4.33
C ILE A 528 21.78 -1.37 2.80
N VAL A 529 21.79 -2.54 2.16
CA VAL A 529 21.51 -2.72 0.73
C VAL A 529 20.08 -2.33 0.41
N ASP A 530 19.09 -2.77 1.20
CA ASP A 530 17.67 -2.44 1.02
C ASP A 530 17.44 -0.93 1.18
N ALA A 531 18.10 -0.30 2.17
CA ALA A 531 18.09 1.16 2.32
C ALA A 531 18.68 1.90 1.09
N ALA A 532 19.44 1.21 0.24
CA ALA A 532 19.99 1.76 -0.98
C ALA A 532 18.96 1.89 -2.11
N ASP A 533 17.78 1.28 -1.98
CA ASP A 533 16.74 1.28 -3.01
C ASP A 533 16.17 2.68 -3.28
N ALA A 534 16.16 3.54 -2.26
CA ALA A 534 15.82 4.95 -2.45
C ALA A 534 17.01 5.81 -2.90
N THR A 535 18.24 5.27 -2.99
CA THR A 535 19.46 6.06 -3.20
C THR A 535 20.42 5.39 -4.20
N THR A 536 21.38 4.60 -3.74
CA THR A 536 22.44 4.07 -4.60
C THR A 536 21.91 3.10 -5.65
N SER A 537 20.89 2.30 -5.36
CA SER A 537 20.21 1.44 -6.35
C SER A 537 19.54 2.27 -7.45
N VAL A 538 18.92 3.41 -7.12
CA VAL A 538 18.35 4.35 -8.11
C VAL A 538 19.38 4.74 -9.16
N ALA A 539 20.56 5.17 -8.70
CA ALA A 539 21.63 5.60 -9.59
C ALA A 539 22.24 4.42 -10.36
N SER A 540 22.58 3.33 -9.65
CA SER A 540 23.32 2.19 -10.20
C SER A 540 22.50 1.39 -11.21
N MET A 541 21.26 1.03 -10.89
CA MET A 541 20.38 0.30 -11.79
C MET A 541 19.98 1.14 -13.01
N SER A 542 19.69 2.44 -12.83
CA SER A 542 19.39 3.32 -13.96
C SER A 542 20.60 3.45 -14.89
N TYR A 543 21.81 3.67 -14.35
CA TYR A 543 23.03 3.70 -15.16
C TYR A 543 23.29 2.36 -15.86
N GLN A 544 23.09 1.25 -15.16
CA GLN A 544 23.24 -0.08 -15.74
C GLN A 544 22.28 -0.28 -16.93
N PHE A 545 21.02 0.12 -16.80
CA PHE A 545 20.04 0.01 -17.89
C PHE A 545 20.38 0.93 -19.06
N PHE A 546 20.60 2.23 -18.82
CA PHE A 546 20.72 3.22 -19.87
C PHE A 546 22.12 3.29 -20.50
N THR A 547 23.18 2.94 -19.75
CA THR A 547 24.58 3.04 -20.19
C THR A 547 25.30 1.70 -20.29
N GLY A 548 24.69 0.62 -19.80
CA GLY A 548 25.26 -0.75 -19.82
C GLY A 548 26.27 -1.03 -18.72
N LYS A 549 26.44 -0.11 -17.76
CA LYS A 549 27.38 -0.22 -16.64
C LYS A 549 26.90 0.63 -15.46
N VAL A 550 27.28 0.25 -14.24
CA VAL A 550 27.09 1.10 -13.05
C VAL A 550 27.95 2.39 -13.14
N PRO A 551 27.66 3.45 -12.38
CA PRO A 551 28.42 4.70 -12.46
C PRO A 551 29.90 4.51 -12.07
N SER A 552 30.74 5.46 -12.47
CA SER A 552 32.09 5.58 -11.89
C SER A 552 32.00 5.98 -10.41
N GLN A 553 33.05 5.77 -9.62
CA GLN A 553 33.07 6.21 -8.22
C GLN A 553 32.78 7.70 -8.06
N ILE A 554 33.41 8.55 -8.92
CA ILE A 554 33.14 10.00 -8.96
C ILE A 554 31.67 10.27 -9.31
N GLY A 555 31.08 9.45 -10.18
CA GLY A 555 29.65 9.52 -10.52
C GLY A 555 28.76 9.20 -9.33
N VAL A 556 29.02 8.10 -8.60
CA VAL A 556 28.30 7.73 -7.38
C VAL A 556 28.38 8.87 -6.36
N ASP A 557 29.58 9.42 -6.12
CA ASP A 557 29.77 10.53 -5.19
C ASP A 557 29.04 11.81 -5.63
N PHE A 558 28.95 12.07 -6.93
CA PHE A 558 28.21 13.21 -7.49
C PHE A 558 26.69 13.02 -7.39
N LEU A 559 26.19 11.79 -7.60
CA LEU A 559 24.76 11.51 -7.70
C LEU A 559 24.09 11.30 -6.34
N ILE A 560 24.86 10.85 -5.34
CA ILE A 560 24.31 10.34 -4.07
C ILE A 560 24.87 11.07 -2.84
N ALA A 561 26.13 11.53 -2.83
CA ALA A 561 26.73 11.97 -1.58
C ALA A 561 26.21 13.37 -1.13
N PRO A 562 25.72 13.52 0.12
CA PRO A 562 25.18 14.79 0.63
C PRO A 562 26.26 15.87 0.78
N THR A 563 27.52 15.48 0.92
CA THR A 563 28.69 16.38 0.98
C THR A 563 29.43 16.48 -0.36
N GLY A 564 28.85 15.93 -1.43
CA GLY A 564 29.42 15.94 -2.78
C GLY A 564 29.28 17.30 -3.48
N PRO A 565 29.87 17.44 -4.67
CA PRO A 565 29.82 18.70 -5.45
C PRO A 565 28.43 19.03 -6.01
N ASN A 566 27.47 18.11 -5.95
CA ASN A 566 26.09 18.30 -6.39
C ASN A 566 25.18 18.55 -5.18
N ALA A 567 24.60 19.74 -5.08
CA ALA A 567 23.70 20.10 -3.99
C ALA A 567 22.31 19.42 -4.09
N THR A 568 21.92 18.94 -5.27
CA THR A 568 20.66 18.25 -5.56
C THR A 568 20.93 16.79 -5.94
N ASN A 569 21.42 16.01 -4.97
CA ASN A 569 21.73 14.59 -5.08
C ASN A 569 20.65 13.73 -4.41
N LEU A 570 20.69 12.41 -4.57
CA LEU A 570 19.66 11.48 -4.07
C LEU A 570 19.51 11.47 -2.53
N ASN A 571 20.51 11.94 -1.78
CA ASN A 571 20.43 12.14 -0.32
C ASN A 571 20.16 13.60 0.08
N SER A 572 19.90 14.50 -0.88
CA SER A 572 19.60 15.91 -0.59
C SER A 572 18.14 16.11 -0.20
N ALA A 573 17.86 17.24 0.47
CA ALA A 573 16.50 17.63 0.84
C ALA A 573 15.53 17.67 -0.35
N TYR A 574 16.03 17.96 -1.56
CA TYR A 574 15.20 17.98 -2.76
C TYR A 574 14.57 16.61 -3.06
N TYR A 575 15.30 15.51 -2.85
CA TYR A 575 14.77 14.17 -3.09
C TYR A 575 14.04 13.60 -1.88
N ALA A 576 14.13 14.23 -0.69
CA ALA A 576 13.50 13.74 0.54
C ALA A 576 11.96 13.68 0.43
N GLU A 577 11.36 14.51 -0.44
CA GLU A 577 9.91 14.56 -0.70
C GLU A 577 9.46 13.54 -1.77
N PHE A 578 10.39 12.85 -2.43
CA PHE A 578 10.07 11.87 -3.47
C PHE A 578 10.06 10.45 -2.90
N ASN A 579 8.97 9.72 -3.15
CA ASN A 579 8.91 8.28 -2.93
C ASN A 579 9.88 7.53 -3.88
N THR A 580 10.16 6.26 -3.59
CA THR A 580 11.13 5.44 -4.34
C THR A 580 10.81 5.39 -5.84
N VAL A 581 9.55 5.14 -6.20
CA VAL A 581 9.09 5.09 -7.59
C VAL A 581 9.42 6.40 -8.33
N ASN A 582 9.13 7.54 -7.72
CA ASN A 582 9.35 8.84 -8.35
C ASN A 582 10.82 9.22 -8.42
N ARG A 583 11.65 8.71 -7.50
CA ARG A 583 13.12 8.82 -7.61
C ARG A 583 13.61 8.09 -8.86
N TYR A 584 13.20 6.85 -9.09
CA TYR A 584 13.57 6.10 -10.30
C TYR A 584 13.00 6.72 -11.58
N ILE A 585 11.74 7.13 -11.60
CA ILE A 585 11.12 7.78 -12.77
C ILE A 585 11.87 9.06 -13.14
N ASN A 586 12.08 9.96 -12.16
CA ASN A 586 12.77 11.22 -12.40
C ASN A 586 14.22 10.97 -12.88
N PHE A 587 14.92 10.02 -12.24
CA PHE A 587 16.29 9.68 -12.62
C PHE A 587 16.37 9.06 -14.02
N ALA A 588 15.47 8.13 -14.35
CA ALA A 588 15.40 7.47 -15.64
C ALA A 588 15.05 8.44 -16.77
N VAL A 589 14.12 9.37 -16.56
CA VAL A 589 13.80 10.42 -17.53
C VAL A 589 15.02 11.32 -17.75
N ASN A 590 15.68 11.78 -16.69
CA ASN A 590 16.86 12.64 -16.82
C ASN A 590 18.00 11.92 -17.55
N LEU A 591 18.30 10.67 -17.20
CA LEU A 591 19.42 9.93 -17.78
C LEU A 591 19.13 9.44 -19.21
N GLY A 592 17.93 8.91 -19.43
CA GLY A 592 17.50 8.25 -20.67
C GLY A 592 16.96 9.20 -21.74
N LYS A 593 16.54 10.42 -21.38
CA LYS A 593 16.08 11.44 -22.35
C LYS A 593 17.11 12.54 -22.56
N ASN A 594 17.72 13.03 -21.48
CA ASN A 594 18.54 14.25 -21.49
C ASN A 594 20.03 14.01 -21.13
N GLY A 595 20.36 12.81 -20.66
CA GLY A 595 21.64 12.51 -20.03
C GLY A 595 22.53 11.59 -20.86
N GLU A 596 23.54 11.02 -20.21
CA GLU A 596 24.55 10.15 -20.82
C GLU A 596 23.95 8.92 -21.53
N GLY A 597 22.77 8.48 -21.09
CA GLY A 597 22.06 7.33 -21.65
C GLY A 597 21.18 7.64 -22.86
N ALA A 598 21.00 8.91 -23.23
CA ALA A 598 19.97 9.33 -24.18
C ALA A 598 20.15 8.74 -25.58
N ASP A 599 21.36 8.80 -26.14
CA ASP A 599 21.64 8.27 -27.47
C ASP A 599 21.45 6.75 -27.55
N ASN A 600 21.85 6.03 -26.49
CA ASN A 600 21.69 4.58 -26.42
C ASN A 600 20.21 4.18 -26.31
N PHE A 601 19.46 4.87 -25.45
CA PHE A 601 18.03 4.63 -25.27
C PHE A 601 17.25 4.93 -26.55
N LEU A 602 17.55 6.06 -27.21
CA LEU A 602 16.95 6.44 -28.48
C LEU A 602 17.20 5.39 -29.56
N GLY A 603 18.43 4.87 -29.66
CA GLY A 603 18.77 3.78 -30.59
C GLY A 603 17.95 2.50 -30.39
N GLY A 604 17.55 2.20 -29.15
CA GLY A 604 16.83 0.99 -28.79
C GLY A 604 15.31 1.09 -28.75
N TYR A 605 14.73 2.29 -28.56
CA TYR A 605 13.32 2.45 -28.18
C TYR A 605 12.51 3.43 -29.04
N GLN A 606 13.14 4.24 -29.90
CA GLN A 606 12.44 5.30 -30.66
C GLN A 606 11.34 4.80 -31.61
N TYR A 607 11.43 3.56 -32.11
CA TYR A 607 10.48 2.98 -33.07
C TYR A 607 9.54 1.93 -32.43
N LEU A 608 9.60 1.77 -31.11
CA LEU A 608 8.70 0.86 -30.38
C LEU A 608 7.45 1.62 -29.94
N SER A 609 6.31 0.91 -29.87
CA SER A 609 5.16 1.38 -29.09
C SER A 609 5.50 1.38 -27.60
N LEU A 610 4.72 2.06 -26.75
CA LEU A 610 4.87 1.96 -25.29
C LEU A 610 4.74 0.50 -24.84
N PHE A 611 3.83 -0.27 -25.43
CA PHE A 611 3.66 -1.70 -25.17
C PHE A 611 4.94 -2.52 -25.46
N ASP A 612 5.51 -2.37 -26.66
CA ASP A 612 6.73 -3.11 -27.04
C ASP A 612 7.97 -2.63 -26.27
N ALA A 613 8.03 -1.33 -25.98
CA ALA A 613 9.06 -0.75 -25.13
C ALA A 613 9.00 -1.34 -23.72
N THR A 614 7.81 -1.45 -23.14
CA THR A 614 7.57 -2.04 -21.81
C THR A 614 8.00 -3.50 -21.78
N LYS A 615 7.60 -4.31 -22.78
CA LYS A 615 8.05 -5.70 -22.92
C LYS A 615 9.56 -5.84 -22.96
N LYS A 616 10.22 -5.00 -23.77
CA LYS A 616 11.66 -5.01 -23.94
C LYS A 616 12.39 -4.60 -22.67
N ALA A 617 11.91 -3.56 -21.99
CA ALA A 617 12.46 -3.09 -20.73
C ALA A 617 12.31 -4.15 -19.64
N TYR A 618 11.11 -4.74 -19.51
CA TYR A 618 10.84 -5.83 -18.57
C TYR A 618 11.81 -6.99 -18.76
N ALA A 619 12.02 -7.45 -19.99
CA ALA A 619 12.95 -8.53 -20.27
C ALA A 619 14.40 -8.20 -19.89
N ALA A 620 14.83 -6.95 -20.02
CA ALA A 620 16.17 -6.52 -19.63
C ALA A 620 16.34 -6.41 -18.11
N ILE A 621 15.27 -6.04 -17.39
CA ILE A 621 15.31 -5.80 -15.94
C ILE A 621 15.09 -7.11 -15.17
N PHE A 622 14.09 -7.89 -15.57
CA PHE A 622 13.66 -9.10 -14.88
C PHE A 622 14.27 -10.39 -15.45
N GLY A 623 14.72 -10.37 -16.70
CA GLY A 623 15.30 -11.53 -17.39
C GLY A 623 14.27 -12.46 -18.06
N GLY A 624 12.97 -12.26 -17.81
CA GLY A 624 11.85 -13.00 -18.42
C GLY A 624 11.02 -12.16 -19.40
N THR A 625 10.24 -12.79 -20.27
CA THR A 625 9.32 -12.06 -21.18
C THR A 625 7.93 -12.02 -20.56
N PRO A 626 7.34 -10.84 -20.32
CA PRO A 626 6.02 -10.75 -19.68
C PRO A 626 4.91 -11.12 -20.68
N SER A 627 3.77 -11.60 -20.15
CA SER A 627 2.57 -11.84 -20.95
C SER A 627 1.96 -10.53 -21.45
N ASP A 628 1.20 -10.58 -22.55
CA ASP A 628 0.49 -9.41 -23.08
C ASP A 628 -0.45 -8.80 -22.05
N THR A 629 -1.14 -9.65 -21.28
CA THR A 629 -2.02 -9.23 -20.18
C THR A 629 -1.27 -8.47 -19.09
N LYS A 630 -0.08 -8.95 -18.66
CA LYS A 630 0.75 -8.25 -17.68
C LYS A 630 1.23 -6.89 -18.21
N VAL A 631 1.56 -6.82 -19.51
CA VAL A 631 2.00 -5.54 -20.11
C VAL A 631 0.86 -4.54 -20.20
N HIS A 632 -0.35 -5.00 -20.53
CA HIS A 632 -1.55 -4.16 -20.47
C HIS A 632 -1.84 -3.70 -19.05
N SER A 633 -1.78 -4.57 -18.05
CA SER A 633 -2.01 -4.15 -16.66
C SER A 633 -0.94 -3.18 -16.14
N LEU A 634 0.29 -3.26 -16.64
CA LEU A 634 1.36 -2.29 -16.33
C LEU A 634 1.09 -0.91 -16.95
N ILE A 635 0.50 -0.85 -18.16
CA ILE A 635 0.33 0.38 -18.93
C ILE A 635 -1.03 1.03 -18.70
N ASP A 636 -2.12 0.28 -18.79
CA ASP A 636 -3.47 0.81 -19.00
C ASP A 636 -3.96 1.65 -17.80
N SER A 637 -3.51 1.34 -16.58
CA SER A 637 -3.81 2.14 -15.39
C SER A 637 -2.83 3.28 -15.11
N ARG A 638 -1.74 3.43 -15.89
CA ARG A 638 -0.60 4.30 -15.56
C ARG A 638 -0.11 5.19 -16.70
N VAL A 639 -0.65 5.06 -17.92
CA VAL A 639 -0.14 5.75 -19.11
C VAL A 639 -0.13 7.28 -18.96
N ASP A 640 -1.16 7.86 -18.36
CA ASP A 640 -1.28 9.31 -18.18
C ASP A 640 -0.26 9.81 -17.13
N TYR A 641 -0.07 9.05 -16.06
CA TYR A 641 0.94 9.30 -15.05
C TYR A 641 2.36 9.32 -15.65
N LEU A 642 2.71 8.28 -16.41
CA LEU A 642 4.02 8.18 -17.06
C LEU A 642 4.21 9.27 -18.12
N ALA A 643 3.14 9.64 -18.84
CA ALA A 643 3.18 10.70 -19.84
C ALA A 643 3.41 12.09 -19.22
N TYR A 644 2.84 12.35 -18.04
CA TYR A 644 3.07 13.57 -17.28
C TYR A 644 4.56 13.74 -16.94
N TYR A 645 5.18 12.72 -16.33
CA TYR A 645 6.61 12.75 -15.98
C TYR A 645 7.52 12.74 -17.22
N GLY A 646 7.12 12.04 -18.28
CA GLY A 646 7.85 12.01 -19.53
C GLY A 646 7.86 13.35 -20.27
N GLY A 647 6.78 14.13 -20.16
CA GLY A 647 6.64 15.46 -20.74
C GLY A 647 6.61 15.50 -22.28
N ASP A 648 6.39 14.36 -22.94
CA ASP A 648 6.35 14.23 -24.40
C ASP A 648 5.22 13.33 -24.94
N GLY A 649 4.17 13.14 -24.12
CA GLY A 649 2.96 12.40 -24.48
C GLY A 649 3.10 10.88 -24.39
N PRO A 650 2.01 10.11 -24.53
CA PRO A 650 1.95 8.67 -24.19
C PRO A 650 2.99 7.78 -24.90
N GLU A 651 3.41 8.15 -26.11
CA GLU A 651 4.36 7.38 -26.92
C GLU A 651 5.78 7.98 -26.96
N GLY A 652 5.98 9.06 -26.20
CA GLY A 652 7.23 9.81 -26.16
C GLY A 652 8.39 9.05 -25.54
N MET A 653 9.61 9.53 -25.79
CA MET A 653 10.83 8.92 -25.25
C MET A 653 10.92 9.12 -23.73
N GLY A 654 10.42 10.25 -23.22
CA GLY A 654 10.29 10.51 -21.80
C GLY A 654 9.35 9.54 -21.13
N THR A 655 8.17 9.29 -21.72
CA THR A 655 7.19 8.32 -21.17
C THR A 655 7.75 6.91 -21.12
N LYS A 656 8.50 6.49 -22.16
CA LYS A 656 9.19 5.19 -22.17
C LYS A 656 10.31 5.14 -21.13
N ALA A 657 11.05 6.23 -20.92
CA ALA A 657 12.06 6.30 -19.87
C ALA A 657 11.43 6.29 -18.47
N ALA A 658 10.27 6.94 -18.28
CA ALA A 658 9.48 6.89 -17.06
C ALA A 658 9.01 5.45 -16.78
N MET A 659 8.52 4.72 -17.79
CA MET A 659 8.17 3.31 -17.65
C MET A 659 9.36 2.45 -17.24
N VAL A 660 10.55 2.69 -17.81
CA VAL A 660 11.77 2.02 -17.35
C VAL A 660 12.04 2.33 -15.88
N GLY A 661 11.96 3.59 -15.47
CA GLY A 661 12.12 3.99 -14.07
C GLY A 661 11.13 3.26 -13.15
N PHE A 662 9.86 3.18 -13.55
CA PHE A 662 8.83 2.44 -12.83
C PHE A 662 9.19 0.95 -12.67
N LEU A 663 9.60 0.28 -13.76
CA LEU A 663 10.00 -1.13 -13.72
C LEU A 663 11.27 -1.37 -12.90
N LEU A 664 12.20 -0.41 -12.89
CA LEU A 664 13.41 -0.48 -12.07
C LEU A 664 13.09 -0.31 -10.58
N ALA A 665 12.14 0.58 -10.26
CA ALA A 665 11.66 0.73 -8.89
C ALA A 665 11.04 -0.56 -8.39
N ALA A 666 10.11 -1.15 -9.16
CA ALA A 666 9.48 -2.43 -8.84
C ALA A 666 10.52 -3.55 -8.65
N ALA A 667 11.47 -3.68 -9.58
CA ALA A 667 12.52 -4.68 -9.46
C ALA A 667 13.37 -4.51 -8.19
N ALA A 668 13.70 -3.27 -7.82
CA ALA A 668 14.48 -2.98 -6.62
C ALA A 668 13.68 -3.30 -5.35
N THR A 669 12.47 -2.77 -5.23
CA THR A 669 11.62 -2.95 -4.04
C THR A 669 11.22 -4.40 -3.82
N GLU A 670 11.00 -5.17 -4.89
CA GLU A 670 10.64 -6.59 -4.82
C GLU A 670 11.89 -7.49 -4.71
N ASN A 671 13.11 -6.94 -4.85
CA ASN A 671 14.35 -7.70 -5.04
C ASN A 671 14.22 -8.81 -6.11
N LEU A 672 13.55 -8.47 -7.21
CA LEU A 672 13.23 -9.38 -8.28
C LEU A 672 14.01 -9.07 -9.55
N GLY A 673 14.33 -10.14 -10.25
CA GLY A 673 14.92 -10.05 -11.56
C GLY A 673 16.43 -9.88 -11.57
N VAL A 674 16.96 -10.02 -12.78
CA VAL A 674 18.41 -10.04 -13.01
C VAL A 674 19.07 -8.72 -12.63
N MET A 675 18.38 -7.59 -12.77
CA MET A 675 18.98 -6.28 -12.52
C MET A 675 19.08 -5.94 -11.04
N ALA A 676 18.02 -6.15 -10.26
CA ALA A 676 18.03 -5.89 -8.82
C ALA A 676 18.99 -6.84 -8.09
N ARG A 677 18.88 -8.15 -8.33
CA ARG A 677 19.75 -9.14 -7.66
C ARG A 677 21.23 -9.02 -8.02
N SER A 678 21.55 -8.62 -9.25
CA SER A 678 22.94 -8.32 -9.61
C SER A 678 23.43 -7.00 -8.99
N ASN A 679 22.54 -6.03 -8.81
CA ASN A 679 22.85 -4.78 -8.12
C ASN A 679 23.13 -5.03 -6.63
N ASP A 680 22.31 -5.82 -5.96
CA ASP A 680 22.50 -6.19 -4.56
C ASP A 680 23.79 -6.96 -4.34
N ALA A 681 24.14 -7.86 -5.25
CA ALA A 681 25.43 -8.55 -5.22
C ALA A 681 26.59 -7.55 -5.34
N TRP A 682 26.47 -6.54 -6.20
CA TRP A 682 27.46 -5.48 -6.33
C TRP A 682 27.51 -4.54 -5.11
N LEU A 683 26.37 -4.18 -4.51
CA LEU A 683 26.29 -3.37 -3.29
C LEU A 683 26.84 -4.11 -2.07
N THR A 684 26.59 -5.41 -1.99
CA THR A 684 27.16 -6.28 -0.96
C THR A 684 28.68 -6.33 -1.05
N ASP A 685 29.23 -6.50 -2.25
CA ASP A 685 30.68 -6.41 -2.50
C ASP A 685 31.21 -4.99 -2.25
N LEU A 686 30.38 -3.96 -2.49
CA LEU A 686 30.76 -2.57 -2.21
C LEU A 686 30.84 -2.28 -0.71
N SER A 687 30.21 -3.08 0.15
CA SER A 687 30.14 -2.85 1.61
C SER A 687 31.51 -2.70 2.27
N ASP A 688 32.54 -3.39 1.78
CA ASP A 688 33.92 -3.29 2.28
C ASP A 688 34.78 -2.23 1.55
N GLY A 689 34.21 -1.60 0.53
CA GLY A 689 34.83 -0.56 -0.30
C GLY A 689 35.69 -1.08 -1.45
N ALA A 690 35.74 -2.39 -1.70
CA ALA A 690 36.61 -3.00 -2.70
C ALA A 690 35.95 -3.16 -4.09
N ALA A 691 34.63 -3.07 -4.20
CA ALA A 691 33.93 -3.30 -5.46
C ALA A 691 34.40 -2.39 -6.61
N PRO A 692 34.55 -2.93 -7.85
CA PRO A 692 34.86 -2.17 -9.04
C PRO A 692 33.68 -1.27 -9.46
N TYR A 693 34.01 -0.11 -10.02
CA TYR A 693 33.05 0.86 -10.59
C TYR A 693 33.12 0.88 -12.12
N ALA A 694 32.14 1.50 -12.78
CA ALA A 694 32.06 1.56 -14.24
C ALA A 694 32.08 0.18 -14.92
N VAL A 695 31.52 -0.82 -14.24
CA VAL A 695 31.45 -2.23 -14.66
C VAL A 695 30.04 -2.61 -15.07
N ASN A 696 29.90 -3.56 -15.99
CA ASN A 696 28.62 -4.15 -16.35
C ASN A 696 28.27 -5.25 -15.34
N ILE A 697 27.35 -4.99 -14.41
CA ILE A 697 26.95 -5.96 -13.38
C ILE A 697 26.13 -7.13 -13.94
N LEU A 698 25.63 -7.01 -15.17
CA LEU A 698 24.89 -8.07 -15.87
C LEU A 698 25.80 -8.97 -16.73
N ASP A 699 27.10 -8.67 -16.82
CA ASP A 699 28.05 -9.57 -17.49
C ASP A 699 28.47 -10.69 -16.52
N PRO A 700 28.16 -11.97 -16.83
CA PRO A 700 28.51 -13.10 -15.96
C PRO A 700 30.00 -13.19 -15.64
N ALA A 701 30.88 -12.62 -16.48
CA ALA A 701 32.32 -12.61 -16.25
C ALA A 701 32.74 -11.75 -15.04
N ASN A 702 31.89 -10.80 -14.62
CA ASN A 702 32.14 -9.94 -13.46
C ASN A 702 31.63 -10.55 -12.14
N GLY A 703 30.90 -11.67 -12.18
CA GLY A 703 30.53 -12.45 -10.99
C GLY A 703 29.30 -11.98 -10.21
N TYR A 704 28.68 -10.85 -10.58
CA TYR A 704 27.47 -10.34 -9.93
C TYR A 704 26.19 -10.95 -10.49
N TYR A 705 26.17 -11.28 -11.79
CA TYR A 705 25.04 -11.93 -12.42
C TYR A 705 25.04 -13.44 -12.17
N LYS A 706 23.85 -13.99 -11.86
CA LYS A 706 23.62 -15.43 -11.80
C LYS A 706 22.35 -15.81 -12.57
N THR A 707 22.34 -17.00 -13.17
CA THR A 707 21.21 -17.48 -13.99
C THR A 707 19.95 -17.70 -13.16
N GLU A 708 20.08 -18.02 -11.88
CA GLU A 708 18.96 -18.12 -10.93
C GLU A 708 18.29 -16.78 -10.61
N PHE A 709 18.85 -15.65 -11.05
CA PHE A 709 18.22 -14.33 -10.88
C PHE A 709 17.16 -14.03 -11.94
N ILE A 710 17.02 -14.89 -12.94
CA ILE A 710 15.97 -14.74 -13.96
C ILE A 710 14.61 -14.95 -13.30
N PHE A 711 13.81 -13.89 -13.28
CA PHE A 711 12.44 -13.96 -12.80
C PHE A 711 11.52 -14.49 -13.91
N GLY A 712 10.74 -15.51 -13.60
CA GLY A 712 9.82 -16.17 -14.52
C GLY A 712 8.43 -15.57 -14.43
N GLY A 713 8.04 -14.79 -15.44
CA GLY A 713 6.66 -14.30 -15.57
C GLY A 713 5.72 -15.44 -15.96
N GLY A 714 4.97 -15.96 -14.98
CA GLY A 714 3.77 -16.78 -15.18
C GLY A 714 2.53 -15.90 -15.26
#